data_AF-A0A8X6NJQ9-F1
#
_entry.id   AF-A0A8X6NJQ9-F1
#
_cell.length_a   1.000
_cell.length_b   1.000
_cell.length_c   1.000
_cell.angle_alpha   90.00
_cell.angle_beta   90.00
_cell.angle_gamma   90.00
#
_symmetry.space_group_name_H-M   'P 1'
#
loop_
_entity.id
_entity.type
_entity.pdbx_description
1 polymer ?
#
loop_
_entity_poly.entity_id
_entity_poly.type
_entity_poly.pdbx_seq_one_letter_code
_entity_poly.pdbx_strand_id
1 'polypeptide(L)'
;MVEHWDAILGSKPLDNGWLIRTSLLEGVMDSFRKKIAVLGGGGAGMVAVASLKEEGGFDIICFEKTSEYGGTWCYREEVEEGVASIMPTTIINHSKEMGALSNFPPRKEYNNFMRHFELYKYINDFAAQKDVLKHFRFNTEVTSVRKTPDYEETGRWTVTVRNTLTEEVTTDVYDGVLVCVGHINRPTMPTYPGQDEFKGVILHSHSLKRVTPYQGKRVIVVGMGCSGLDAAVETSSVAKQKIGVMGSFRKKIAVLGGGGAGIVSVASLKEEGDFDIICFEKTSACGGTWCYREEAEEGVASIMPTTIINHSKEIGALSNFPPSKETNNFMRHFELYQYFKDFATQKDVLKHFRFNTEVTSVRKTSDYEETGRWTVTVRNTLTEEVTTDVYDGVLVCVGHMNRPTMPTYPGQDEFKGVILHSHSLKRVTPYQGRRVIVVGMGCSGLDAAVETSSVAKQVYLSTRSGAHVINRISCKGFPYDYVMLRPYFYQLLDVLPANLVSWLFETVYLDLQFDQKLYAVQPDHHIFSKDPILNDHIASKLMSGSVIMKPDIKCFTEDGVIFEGDSEITQADVVIMSTGYTWKFPFLEDDVVQKENGKINLYKCMLPPQLPHASLIVLGFVLPFGPGFPVGELQCRWAAQILSGKCKLPSKEEMYNDIRKRFETNLKRYTHNEKTSIRVDYIRYCDDIASQFGAKPDLWKLFFTDIKLFSRIIFGPSLSYQYRLQGPHSWEGAREAIMTCEERVLWPVTKRDSKAMSENLFKVLFRKIIQFFFFCKRFVYLLEIPCR
;
A
#
# COMPACT_ATOMS: atom_id res chain seq x y z
N MET A 1 32.69 -33.27 -22.84
CA MET A 1 33.27 -34.60 -23.07
C MET A 1 32.37 -35.48 -23.93
N VAL A 2 31.77 -34.91 -24.99
CA VAL A 2 31.11 -35.62 -26.10
C VAL A 2 31.42 -34.83 -27.38
N GLU A 3 32.71 -34.73 -27.70
CA GLU A 3 33.24 -34.24 -28.99
C GLU A 3 34.37 -35.16 -29.50
N HIS A 4 34.39 -36.43 -29.06
CA HIS A 4 35.47 -37.36 -29.37
C HIS A 4 34.97 -38.80 -29.63
N TRP A 5 33.83 -38.95 -30.31
CA TRP A 5 33.36 -40.26 -30.78
C TRP A 5 33.03 -40.30 -32.29
N ASP A 6 33.17 -39.19 -33.02
CA ASP A 6 32.98 -39.13 -34.48
C ASP A 6 34.16 -39.68 -35.30
N ALA A 7 35.16 -40.32 -34.66
CA ALA A 7 36.37 -40.79 -35.34
C ALA A 7 36.41 -42.30 -35.63
N ILE A 8 35.39 -43.09 -35.29
CA ILE A 8 35.47 -44.57 -35.40
C ILE A 8 34.42 -45.20 -36.33
N LEU A 9 33.37 -44.48 -36.74
CA LEU A 9 32.33 -45.06 -37.60
C LEU A 9 32.38 -44.49 -39.02
N GLY A 10 33.32 -45.07 -39.79
CA GLY A 10 33.31 -45.03 -41.24
C GLY A 10 32.02 -45.64 -41.80
N SER A 11 31.59 -45.10 -42.92
CA SER A 11 30.27 -45.22 -43.52
C SER A 11 29.96 -46.58 -44.17
N LYS A 12 28.66 -46.94 -44.06
CA LYS A 12 27.84 -47.81 -44.96
C LYS A 12 27.76 -49.34 -44.70
N PRO A 13 26.63 -49.96 -45.13
CA PRO A 13 25.78 -50.78 -44.26
C PRO A 13 25.91 -52.28 -44.53
N LEU A 14 25.62 -53.11 -43.53
CA LEU A 14 25.32 -54.52 -43.73
C LEU A 14 24.12 -54.94 -42.88
N ASP A 15 23.07 -55.32 -43.61
CA ASP A 15 22.07 -56.30 -43.18
C ASP A 15 22.75 -57.47 -42.46
N ASN A 16 22.28 -57.80 -41.26
CA ASN A 16 21.98 -59.17 -40.85
C ASN A 16 21.46 -59.21 -39.41
N GLY A 17 20.28 -59.79 -39.28
CA GLY A 17 19.52 -59.87 -38.04
C GLY A 17 20.24 -60.62 -36.93
N TRP A 18 20.12 -60.07 -35.73
CA TRP A 18 20.23 -60.80 -34.48
C TRP A 18 18.97 -60.55 -33.66
N LEU A 19 18.13 -61.59 -33.58
CA LEU A 19 17.05 -61.73 -32.60
C LEU A 19 17.69 -61.82 -31.21
N ILE A 20 17.91 -60.68 -30.57
CA ILE A 20 18.21 -60.61 -29.14
C ILE A 20 16.87 -60.74 -28.40
N ARG A 21 16.78 -61.72 -27.50
CA ARG A 21 15.62 -61.97 -26.62
C ARG A 21 15.20 -60.66 -25.93
N THR A 22 14.05 -60.14 -26.36
CA THR A 22 13.44 -58.88 -25.90
C THR A 22 13.10 -58.87 -24.39
N SER A 23 12.97 -60.03 -23.74
CA SER A 23 12.53 -60.12 -22.35
C SER A 23 13.56 -59.68 -21.29
N LEU A 24 14.87 -59.68 -21.60
CA LEU A 24 15.93 -59.27 -20.66
C LEU A 24 16.23 -57.76 -20.72
N LEU A 25 16.01 -57.13 -21.88
CA LEU A 25 16.11 -55.67 -22.06
C LEU A 25 14.87 -54.94 -21.54
N GLU A 26 13.67 -55.54 -21.67
CA GLU A 26 12.43 -55.01 -21.08
C GLU A 26 12.54 -54.88 -19.55
N GLY A 27 13.10 -55.88 -18.87
CA GLY A 27 13.26 -55.86 -17.40
C GLY A 27 14.29 -54.85 -16.86
N VAL A 28 15.32 -54.51 -17.66
CA VAL A 28 16.31 -53.46 -17.28
C VAL A 28 15.76 -52.06 -17.58
N MET A 29 15.00 -51.89 -18.66
CA MET A 29 14.35 -50.61 -19.00
C MET A 29 13.22 -50.23 -18.04
N ASP A 30 12.53 -51.19 -17.42
CA ASP A 30 11.49 -50.91 -16.42
C ASP A 30 12.05 -50.30 -15.12
N SER A 31 13.32 -50.59 -14.79
CA SER A 31 14.00 -50.08 -13.57
C SER A 31 14.36 -48.59 -13.60
N PHE A 32 14.18 -47.91 -14.75
CA PHE A 32 14.50 -46.48 -14.94
C PHE A 32 13.27 -45.59 -15.13
N ARG A 33 12.04 -46.14 -15.02
CA ARG A 33 10.83 -45.34 -15.19
C ARG A 33 10.51 -44.55 -13.94
N LYS A 34 10.33 -43.24 -14.08
CA LYS A 34 9.89 -42.37 -12.97
C LYS A 34 8.42 -42.61 -12.68
N LYS A 35 8.08 -42.81 -11.42
CA LYS A 35 6.71 -43.07 -10.97
C LYS A 35 5.96 -41.76 -10.74
N ILE A 36 4.90 -41.51 -11.50
CA ILE A 36 4.17 -40.24 -11.50
C ILE A 36 2.72 -40.44 -11.08
N ALA A 37 2.28 -39.67 -10.08
CA ALA A 37 0.88 -39.59 -9.69
C ALA A 37 0.19 -38.40 -10.36
N VAL A 38 -0.93 -38.64 -11.03
CA VAL A 38 -1.82 -37.60 -11.57
C VAL A 38 -3.09 -37.57 -10.73
N LEU A 39 -3.44 -36.42 -10.16
CA LEU A 39 -4.57 -36.29 -9.23
C LEU A 39 -5.78 -35.69 -9.95
N GLY A 40 -6.83 -36.48 -10.16
CA GLY A 40 -8.07 -36.06 -10.82
C GLY A 40 -8.14 -36.48 -12.29
N GLY A 41 -9.19 -37.21 -12.65
CA GLY A 41 -9.48 -37.73 -13.99
C GLY A 41 -10.29 -36.77 -14.88
N GLY A 42 -10.26 -35.47 -14.59
CA GLY A 42 -10.86 -34.44 -15.43
C GLY A 42 -10.06 -34.14 -16.69
N GLY A 43 -10.50 -33.15 -17.48
CA GLY A 43 -9.85 -32.73 -18.73
C GLY A 43 -8.33 -32.57 -18.62
N ALA A 44 -7.86 -31.87 -17.58
CA ALA A 44 -6.44 -31.67 -17.32
C ALA A 44 -5.69 -32.98 -17.01
N GLY A 45 -6.28 -33.88 -16.23
CA GLY A 45 -5.67 -35.15 -15.87
C GLY A 45 -5.53 -36.09 -17.06
N MET A 46 -6.55 -36.18 -17.91
CA MET A 46 -6.47 -36.98 -19.15
C MET A 46 -5.39 -36.49 -20.09
N VAL A 47 -5.30 -35.17 -20.30
CA VAL A 47 -4.26 -34.58 -21.15
C VAL A 47 -2.88 -34.80 -20.53
N ALA A 48 -2.74 -34.65 -19.22
CA ALA A 48 -1.49 -34.93 -18.51
C ALA A 48 -1.04 -36.39 -18.69
N VAL A 49 -1.94 -37.36 -18.54
CA VAL A 49 -1.64 -38.78 -18.78
C VAL A 49 -1.26 -39.01 -20.24
N ALA A 50 -1.98 -38.41 -21.19
CA ALA A 50 -1.68 -38.53 -22.62
C ALA A 50 -0.28 -37.98 -22.96
N SER A 51 0.09 -36.81 -22.41
CA SER A 51 1.39 -36.20 -22.62
C SER A 51 2.53 -37.00 -21.98
N LEU A 52 2.36 -37.46 -20.74
CA LEU A 52 3.35 -38.33 -20.07
C LEU A 52 3.56 -39.64 -20.85
N LYS A 53 2.48 -40.20 -21.41
CA LYS A 53 2.55 -41.40 -22.24
C LYS A 53 3.28 -41.14 -23.56
N GLU A 54 3.06 -39.99 -24.19
CA GLU A 54 3.68 -39.62 -25.46
C GLU A 54 5.18 -39.37 -25.34
N GLU A 55 5.64 -38.75 -24.24
CA GLU A 55 7.06 -38.60 -23.92
C GLU A 55 7.74 -39.93 -23.58
N GLY A 56 7.03 -40.84 -22.91
CA GLY A 56 7.57 -42.12 -22.47
C GLY A 56 8.50 -42.02 -21.25
N GLY A 57 8.91 -43.17 -20.69
CA GLY A 57 9.83 -43.22 -19.54
C GLY A 57 9.18 -42.99 -18.16
N PHE A 58 7.85 -43.01 -18.08
CA PHE A 58 7.11 -42.85 -16.83
C PHE A 58 6.24 -44.07 -16.51
N ASP A 59 6.17 -44.43 -15.23
CA ASP A 59 5.12 -45.29 -14.68
C ASP A 59 4.00 -44.38 -14.13
N ILE A 60 2.84 -44.40 -14.77
CA ILE A 60 1.79 -43.37 -14.58
C ILE A 60 0.59 -43.99 -13.91
N ILE A 61 0.14 -43.37 -12.81
CA ILE A 61 -1.15 -43.64 -12.19
C ILE A 61 -1.96 -42.34 -12.05
N CYS A 62 -3.20 -42.36 -12.53
CA CYS A 62 -4.15 -41.28 -12.36
C CYS A 62 -5.22 -41.69 -11.37
N PHE A 63 -5.36 -40.95 -10.27
CA PHE A 63 -6.37 -41.19 -9.25
C PHE A 63 -7.62 -40.37 -9.55
N GLU A 64 -8.77 -41.03 -9.69
CA GLU A 64 -10.07 -40.40 -9.88
C GLU A 64 -10.99 -40.83 -8.74
N LYS A 65 -11.54 -39.84 -8.02
CA LYS A 65 -12.38 -40.05 -6.83
C LYS A 65 -13.68 -40.77 -7.17
N THR A 66 -14.24 -40.51 -8.34
CA THR A 66 -15.53 -41.08 -8.78
C THR A 66 -15.33 -42.37 -9.59
N SER A 67 -16.42 -43.07 -9.90
CA SER A 67 -16.42 -44.24 -10.78
C SER A 67 -16.31 -43.89 -12.27
N GLU A 68 -16.32 -42.60 -12.61
CA GLU A 68 -16.34 -42.07 -13.97
C GLU A 68 -15.27 -40.99 -14.13
N TYR A 69 -14.89 -40.64 -15.36
CA TYR A 69 -13.93 -39.58 -15.66
C TYR A 69 -14.57 -38.47 -16.50
N GLY A 70 -13.81 -37.41 -16.79
CA GLY A 70 -14.28 -36.26 -17.57
C GLY A 70 -14.55 -35.01 -16.73
N GLY A 71 -14.48 -35.13 -15.41
CA GLY A 71 -14.60 -34.01 -14.47
C GLY A 71 -15.93 -33.27 -14.63
N THR A 72 -15.88 -31.94 -14.75
CA THR A 72 -17.04 -31.05 -14.88
C THR A 72 -17.97 -31.41 -16.02
N TRP A 73 -17.48 -32.01 -17.11
CA TRP A 73 -18.29 -32.27 -18.32
C TRP A 73 -19.07 -33.60 -18.24
N CYS A 74 -18.74 -34.46 -17.28
CA CYS A 74 -19.53 -35.64 -16.97
C CYS A 74 -20.78 -35.22 -16.19
N TYR A 75 -21.92 -35.19 -16.87
CA TYR A 75 -23.19 -34.81 -16.24
C TYR A 75 -23.69 -35.92 -15.33
N ARG A 76 -24.07 -35.55 -14.10
CA ARG A 76 -24.71 -36.41 -13.11
C ARG A 76 -25.98 -35.74 -12.61
N GLU A 77 -27.02 -36.54 -12.40
CA GLU A 77 -28.30 -36.07 -11.85
C GLU A 77 -28.14 -35.70 -10.38
N GLU A 78 -27.45 -36.55 -9.61
CA GLU A 78 -27.17 -36.33 -8.19
C GLU A 78 -25.90 -35.49 -8.00
N VAL A 79 -25.90 -34.71 -6.92
CA VAL A 79 -24.81 -33.78 -6.59
C VAL A 79 -24.03 -34.33 -5.41
N GLU A 80 -22.72 -34.51 -5.60
CA GLU A 80 -21.80 -35.03 -4.59
C GLU A 80 -20.83 -33.95 -4.11
N GLU A 81 -20.52 -33.97 -2.81
CA GLU A 81 -19.60 -33.00 -2.21
C GLU A 81 -18.17 -33.18 -2.72
N GLY A 82 -17.55 -32.08 -3.14
CA GLY A 82 -16.20 -32.10 -3.70
C GLY A 82 -16.11 -32.67 -5.12
N VAL A 83 -17.25 -32.87 -5.80
CA VAL A 83 -17.33 -33.27 -7.21
C VAL A 83 -17.89 -32.11 -8.03
N ALA A 84 -17.28 -31.84 -9.18
CA ALA A 84 -17.77 -30.79 -10.09
C ALA A 84 -19.13 -31.18 -10.69
N SER A 85 -19.97 -30.18 -10.93
CA SER A 85 -21.35 -30.37 -11.39
C SER A 85 -21.70 -29.30 -12.44
N ILE A 86 -22.52 -29.69 -13.42
CA ILE A 86 -23.04 -28.82 -14.49
C ILE A 86 -24.56 -28.95 -14.61
N MET A 87 -25.17 -27.93 -15.23
CA MET A 87 -26.58 -27.95 -15.62
C MET A 87 -26.75 -28.79 -16.90
N PRO A 88 -27.90 -29.44 -17.11
CA PRO A 88 -28.13 -30.29 -18.29
C PRO A 88 -28.16 -29.48 -19.60
N THR A 89 -28.41 -28.18 -19.53
CA THR A 89 -28.44 -27.30 -20.69
C THR A 89 -27.14 -26.55 -20.93
N THR A 90 -26.08 -26.80 -20.16
CA THR A 90 -24.81 -26.07 -20.28
C THR A 90 -24.21 -26.21 -21.69
N ILE A 91 -23.79 -25.07 -22.24
CA ILE A 91 -23.11 -24.93 -23.53
C ILE A 91 -21.76 -24.24 -23.27
N ILE A 92 -20.71 -24.63 -23.99
CA ILE A 92 -19.41 -23.95 -23.88
C ILE A 92 -19.47 -22.52 -24.42
N ASN A 93 -18.67 -21.63 -23.82
CA ASN A 93 -18.63 -20.20 -24.13
C ASN A 93 -17.55 -19.81 -25.15
N HIS A 94 -16.87 -20.79 -25.75
CA HIS A 94 -15.87 -20.62 -26.80
C HIS A 94 -16.22 -21.52 -27.99
N SER A 95 -15.73 -21.20 -29.18
CA SER A 95 -15.97 -22.07 -30.33
C SER A 95 -15.22 -23.40 -30.18
N LYS A 96 -15.75 -24.48 -30.76
CA LYS A 96 -15.15 -25.82 -30.71
C LYS A 96 -13.69 -25.83 -31.17
N GLU A 97 -13.35 -24.99 -32.15
CA GLU A 97 -12.00 -24.84 -32.69
C GLU A 97 -11.06 -24.18 -31.68
N MET A 98 -11.52 -23.17 -30.94
CA MET A 98 -10.74 -22.50 -29.92
C MET A 98 -10.54 -23.36 -28.66
N GLY A 99 -11.43 -24.33 -28.43
CA GLY A 99 -11.35 -25.29 -27.33
C GLY A 99 -10.69 -26.62 -27.69
N ALA A 100 -10.16 -26.74 -28.92
CA ALA A 100 -9.59 -27.99 -29.41
C ALA A 100 -8.27 -28.34 -28.69
N LEU A 101 -8.10 -29.62 -28.37
CA LEU A 101 -6.83 -30.19 -27.93
C LEU A 101 -5.84 -30.23 -29.11
N SER A 102 -4.58 -29.92 -28.83
CA SER A 102 -3.49 -29.94 -29.82
C SER A 102 -3.43 -31.30 -30.52
N ASN A 103 -3.46 -31.30 -31.85
CA ASN A 103 -3.48 -32.48 -32.71
C ASN A 103 -4.73 -33.37 -32.60
N PHE A 104 -5.84 -32.85 -32.06
CA PHE A 104 -7.11 -33.58 -32.02
C PHE A 104 -8.31 -32.65 -32.29
N PRO A 105 -8.59 -32.31 -33.57
CA PRO A 105 -9.67 -31.39 -33.91
C PRO A 105 -11.06 -32.00 -33.58
N PRO A 106 -12.03 -31.20 -33.10
CA PRO A 106 -13.41 -31.66 -32.90
C PRO A 106 -14.06 -32.11 -34.20
N ARG A 107 -15.05 -33.00 -34.10
CA ARG A 107 -15.79 -33.50 -35.26
C ARG A 107 -16.51 -32.36 -36.00
N LYS A 108 -16.59 -32.46 -37.33
CA LYS A 108 -17.19 -31.41 -38.16
C LYS A 108 -18.68 -31.21 -37.83
N GLU A 109 -19.37 -32.27 -37.42
CA GLU A 109 -20.80 -32.28 -37.14
C GLU A 109 -21.18 -31.60 -35.81
N TYR A 110 -20.23 -31.41 -34.90
CA TYR A 110 -20.50 -30.73 -33.63
C TYR A 110 -20.84 -29.26 -33.85
N ASN A 111 -21.73 -28.73 -33.02
CA ASN A 111 -22.04 -27.30 -33.03
C ASN A 111 -20.80 -26.47 -32.67
N ASN A 112 -20.70 -25.26 -33.24
CA ASN A 112 -19.59 -24.36 -32.90
C ASN A 112 -19.55 -24.07 -31.40
N PHE A 113 -20.71 -23.95 -30.74
CA PHE A 113 -20.82 -23.94 -29.29
C PHE A 113 -21.40 -25.28 -28.84
N MET A 114 -20.50 -26.19 -28.45
CA MET A 114 -20.85 -27.55 -28.05
C MET A 114 -21.69 -27.56 -26.76
N ARG A 115 -22.74 -28.37 -26.75
CA ARG A 115 -23.42 -28.76 -25.50
C ARG A 115 -22.50 -29.63 -24.64
N HIS A 116 -22.75 -29.68 -23.35
CA HIS A 116 -21.90 -30.44 -22.42
C HIS A 116 -21.67 -31.90 -22.85
N PHE A 117 -22.69 -32.58 -23.41
CA PHE A 117 -22.56 -33.97 -23.87
C PHE A 117 -21.74 -34.11 -25.16
N GLU A 118 -21.73 -33.10 -26.03
CA GLU A 118 -20.86 -33.08 -27.23
C GLU A 118 -19.40 -32.93 -26.81
N LEU A 119 -19.13 -32.03 -25.84
CA LEU A 119 -17.78 -31.85 -25.29
C LEU A 119 -17.33 -33.07 -24.48
N TYR A 120 -18.21 -33.66 -23.67
CA TYR A 120 -17.92 -34.90 -22.96
C TYR A 120 -17.58 -36.05 -23.92
N LYS A 121 -18.33 -36.16 -25.03
CA LYS A 121 -18.03 -37.14 -26.08
C LYS A 121 -16.69 -36.87 -26.76
N TYR A 122 -16.39 -35.61 -27.09
CA TYR A 122 -15.08 -35.23 -27.64
C TYR A 122 -13.92 -35.63 -26.71
N ILE A 123 -14.08 -35.39 -25.41
CA ILE A 123 -13.12 -35.80 -24.37
C ILE A 123 -12.97 -37.33 -24.33
N ASN A 124 -14.07 -38.08 -24.42
CA ASN A 124 -14.04 -39.54 -24.43
C ASN A 124 -13.40 -40.09 -25.71
N ASP A 125 -13.66 -39.49 -26.87
CA ASP A 125 -13.02 -39.86 -28.13
C ASP A 125 -11.49 -39.67 -28.03
N PHE A 126 -11.03 -38.56 -27.44
CA PHE A 126 -9.62 -38.30 -27.18
C PHE A 126 -9.02 -39.37 -26.24
N ALA A 127 -9.68 -39.64 -25.12
CA ALA A 127 -9.23 -40.60 -24.12
C ALA A 127 -9.10 -42.02 -24.71
N ALA A 128 -10.04 -42.41 -25.57
CA ALA A 128 -10.02 -43.68 -26.29
C ALA A 128 -8.88 -43.72 -27.32
N GLN A 129 -8.71 -42.68 -28.14
CA GLN A 129 -7.63 -42.63 -29.13
C GLN A 129 -6.23 -42.67 -28.48
N LYS A 130 -6.05 -41.95 -27.38
CA LYS A 130 -4.78 -41.91 -26.65
C LYS A 130 -4.61 -43.09 -25.70
N ASP A 131 -5.62 -43.94 -25.52
CA ASP A 131 -5.59 -45.14 -24.67
C ASP A 131 -5.03 -44.80 -23.26
N VAL A 132 -5.65 -43.81 -22.62
CA VAL A 132 -5.21 -43.28 -21.30
C VAL A 132 -5.85 -44.02 -20.13
N LEU A 133 -7.03 -44.61 -20.33
CA LEU A 133 -7.85 -45.17 -19.24
C LEU A 133 -7.18 -46.33 -18.49
N LYS A 134 -6.24 -47.04 -19.11
CA LYS A 134 -5.46 -48.09 -18.44
C LYS A 134 -4.58 -47.57 -17.28
N HIS A 135 -4.32 -46.27 -17.24
CA HIS A 135 -3.57 -45.62 -16.17
C HIS A 135 -4.47 -45.10 -15.04
N PHE A 136 -5.80 -45.23 -15.16
CA PHE A 136 -6.74 -44.68 -14.20
C PHE A 136 -7.05 -45.69 -13.09
N ARG A 137 -7.03 -45.21 -11.85
CA ARG A 137 -7.58 -45.89 -10.69
C ARG A 137 -8.79 -45.09 -10.20
N PHE A 138 -9.97 -45.59 -10.57
CA PHE A 138 -11.26 -45.03 -10.18
C PHE A 138 -11.58 -45.30 -8.72
N ASN A 139 -12.61 -44.62 -8.21
CA ASN A 139 -13.05 -44.72 -6.82
C ASN A 139 -11.91 -44.54 -5.81
N THR A 140 -10.98 -43.63 -6.12
CA THR A 140 -9.77 -43.41 -5.34
C THR A 140 -9.55 -41.92 -5.12
N GLU A 141 -9.87 -41.46 -3.92
CA GLU A 141 -9.66 -40.09 -3.48
C GLU A 141 -8.25 -39.89 -2.95
N VAL A 142 -7.55 -38.86 -3.39
CA VAL A 142 -6.27 -38.48 -2.81
C VAL A 142 -6.53 -37.57 -1.62
N THR A 143 -6.17 -38.02 -0.43
CA THR A 143 -6.44 -37.32 0.84
C THR A 143 -5.25 -36.51 1.33
N SER A 144 -4.02 -36.86 0.92
CA SER A 144 -2.82 -36.14 1.33
C SER A 144 -1.69 -36.27 0.31
N VAL A 145 -0.94 -35.17 0.12
CA VAL A 145 0.32 -35.14 -0.62
C VAL A 145 1.34 -34.42 0.27
N ARG A 146 2.46 -35.07 0.57
CA ARG A 146 3.50 -34.54 1.46
C ARG A 146 4.88 -34.75 0.84
N LYS A 147 5.81 -33.84 1.15
CA LYS A 147 7.23 -34.06 0.88
C LYS A 147 7.70 -35.30 1.66
N THR A 148 8.52 -36.16 1.05
CA THR A 148 9.23 -37.19 1.81
C THR A 148 10.27 -36.56 2.75
N PRO A 149 10.71 -37.25 3.81
CA PRO A 149 11.76 -36.73 4.71
C PRO A 149 13.06 -36.35 3.99
N ASP A 150 13.39 -37.04 2.89
CA ASP A 150 14.56 -36.84 2.03
C ASP A 150 14.29 -35.97 0.78
N TYR A 151 13.19 -35.20 0.78
CA TYR A 151 12.74 -34.45 -0.39
C TYR A 151 13.80 -33.51 -0.99
N GLU A 152 14.60 -32.84 -0.16
CA GLU A 152 15.60 -31.89 -0.65
C GLU A 152 16.72 -32.59 -1.45
N GLU A 153 16.90 -33.91 -1.27
CA GLU A 153 17.85 -34.72 -2.04
C GLU A 153 17.17 -35.45 -3.21
N THR A 154 15.95 -35.97 -3.01
CA THR A 154 15.31 -36.87 -3.99
C THR A 154 14.16 -36.25 -4.78
N GLY A 155 13.56 -35.15 -4.29
CA GLY A 155 12.39 -34.49 -4.88
C GLY A 155 11.10 -35.33 -4.86
N ARG A 156 11.00 -36.36 -4.00
CA ARG A 156 9.94 -37.37 -4.02
C ARG A 156 8.76 -37.03 -3.11
N TRP A 157 7.57 -37.45 -3.48
CA TRP A 157 6.34 -37.13 -2.78
C TRP A 157 5.68 -38.37 -2.21
N THR A 158 5.20 -38.26 -0.98
CA THR A 158 4.30 -39.24 -0.36
C THR A 158 2.86 -38.88 -0.71
N VAL A 159 2.15 -39.75 -1.40
CA VAL A 159 0.73 -39.58 -1.75
C VAL A 159 -0.08 -40.61 -1.00
N THR A 160 -1.09 -40.15 -0.26
CA THR A 160 -2.05 -41.00 0.46
C THR A 160 -3.39 -40.96 -0.25
N VAL A 161 -3.93 -42.13 -0.51
CA VAL A 161 -5.19 -42.32 -1.21
C VAL A 161 -6.15 -43.17 -0.40
N ARG A 162 -7.45 -42.90 -0.55
CA ARG A 162 -8.56 -43.59 0.08
C ARG A 162 -9.46 -44.16 -1.00
N ASN A 163 -9.74 -45.45 -0.96
CA ASN A 163 -10.74 -46.07 -1.83
C ASN A 163 -12.13 -45.65 -1.36
N THR A 164 -12.93 -45.03 -2.24
CA THR A 164 -14.25 -44.47 -1.88
C THR A 164 -15.34 -45.53 -1.72
N LEU A 165 -15.09 -46.78 -2.12
CA LEU A 165 -16.03 -47.89 -1.95
C LEU A 165 -15.69 -48.74 -0.71
N THR A 166 -14.41 -48.97 -0.45
CA THR A 166 -13.95 -49.84 0.66
C THR A 166 -13.46 -49.08 1.89
N GLU A 167 -13.29 -47.76 1.78
CA GLU A 167 -12.65 -46.88 2.78
C GLU A 167 -11.20 -47.26 3.13
N GLU A 168 -10.59 -48.14 2.35
CA GLU A 168 -9.19 -48.55 2.52
C GLU A 168 -8.24 -47.39 2.19
N VAL A 169 -7.30 -47.13 3.08
CA VAL A 169 -6.29 -46.07 2.93
C VAL A 169 -4.94 -46.69 2.63
N THR A 170 -4.29 -46.22 1.56
CA THR A 170 -2.96 -46.65 1.15
C THR A 170 -2.06 -45.43 0.92
N THR A 171 -0.77 -45.60 1.15
CA THR A 171 0.24 -44.54 0.99
C THR A 171 1.40 -45.08 0.19
N ASP A 172 1.84 -44.30 -0.79
CA ASP A 172 2.93 -44.69 -1.70
C ASP A 172 3.78 -43.46 -2.09
N VAL A 173 4.99 -43.70 -2.59
CA VAL A 173 5.98 -42.68 -2.93
C VAL A 173 6.08 -42.53 -4.45
N TYR A 174 6.15 -41.28 -4.90
CA TYR A 174 6.17 -40.88 -6.31
C TYR A 174 7.32 -39.91 -6.61
N ASP A 175 7.93 -40.05 -7.78
CA ASP A 175 8.98 -39.15 -8.29
C ASP A 175 8.43 -37.82 -8.79
N GLY A 176 7.10 -37.74 -8.99
CA GLY A 176 6.41 -36.51 -9.36
C GLY A 176 4.91 -36.60 -9.15
N VAL A 177 4.28 -35.46 -8.90
CA VAL A 177 2.84 -35.35 -8.68
C VAL A 177 2.27 -34.22 -9.53
N LEU A 178 1.27 -34.51 -10.35
CA LEU A 178 0.53 -33.53 -11.14
C LEU A 178 -0.85 -33.34 -10.52
N VAL A 179 -1.15 -32.11 -10.07
CA VAL A 179 -2.44 -31.77 -9.44
C VAL A 179 -3.43 -31.29 -10.50
N CYS A 180 -4.41 -32.13 -10.84
CA CYS A 180 -5.36 -31.92 -11.94
C CYS A 180 -6.84 -31.94 -11.48
N VAL A 181 -7.10 -31.71 -10.18
CA VAL A 181 -8.42 -31.86 -9.54
C VAL A 181 -9.49 -30.83 -9.94
N GLY A 182 -9.11 -29.80 -10.69
CA GLY A 182 -10.00 -28.69 -11.05
C GLY A 182 -10.35 -27.78 -9.87
N HIS A 183 -10.94 -26.60 -10.16
CA HIS A 183 -11.20 -25.56 -9.16
C HIS A 183 -12.71 -25.27 -8.93
N ILE A 184 -13.62 -26.00 -9.59
CA ILE A 184 -15.07 -25.75 -9.58
C ILE A 184 -15.84 -26.93 -8.95
N ASN A 185 -15.33 -27.48 -7.85
CA ASN A 185 -15.89 -28.66 -7.18
C ASN A 185 -16.41 -28.39 -5.76
N ARG A 186 -16.18 -27.18 -5.22
CA ARG A 186 -16.70 -26.73 -3.92
C ARG A 186 -17.47 -25.42 -4.11
N PRO A 187 -18.80 -25.42 -3.99
CA PRO A 187 -19.59 -24.21 -4.17
C PRO A 187 -19.41 -23.24 -2.99
N THR A 188 -19.33 -21.94 -3.27
CA THR A 188 -19.30 -20.89 -2.24
C THR A 188 -20.68 -20.28 -2.09
N MET A 189 -21.31 -20.48 -0.92
CA MET A 189 -22.62 -19.91 -0.61
C MET A 189 -22.49 -18.74 0.36
N PRO A 190 -22.73 -17.50 -0.07
CA PRO A 190 -22.75 -16.35 0.83
C PRO A 190 -23.96 -16.39 1.76
N THR A 191 -23.83 -15.76 2.93
CA THR A 191 -24.92 -15.58 3.90
C THR A 191 -25.31 -14.10 3.98
N TYR A 192 -26.61 -13.80 4.01
CA TYR A 192 -27.16 -12.44 4.10
C TYR A 192 -27.95 -12.23 5.41
N PRO A 193 -28.01 -11.01 5.96
CA PRO A 193 -28.90 -10.71 7.09
C PRO A 193 -30.37 -11.05 6.78
N GLY A 194 -31.04 -11.74 7.70
CA GLY A 194 -32.42 -12.22 7.53
C GLY A 194 -32.57 -13.43 6.60
N GLN A 195 -31.47 -14.05 6.16
CA GLN A 195 -31.51 -15.26 5.33
C GLN A 195 -32.12 -16.45 6.07
N ASP A 196 -31.95 -16.52 7.38
CA ASP A 196 -32.57 -17.49 8.29
C ASP A 196 -34.09 -17.29 8.43
N GLU A 197 -34.59 -16.07 8.20
CA GLU A 197 -36.02 -15.77 8.17
C GLU A 197 -36.67 -16.11 6.81
N PHE A 198 -35.87 -16.35 5.76
CA PHE A 198 -36.36 -16.62 4.41
C PHE A 198 -36.96 -18.02 4.29
N LYS A 199 -38.29 -18.08 4.16
CA LYS A 199 -39.05 -19.35 4.06
C LYS A 199 -39.00 -20.04 2.69
N GLY A 200 -38.24 -19.49 1.74
CA GLY A 200 -38.11 -20.03 0.39
C GLY A 200 -37.00 -21.08 0.27
N VAL A 201 -36.66 -21.46 -0.96
CA VAL A 201 -35.55 -22.39 -1.24
C VAL A 201 -34.33 -21.57 -1.65
N ILE A 202 -33.18 -21.89 -1.04
CA ILE A 202 -31.87 -21.33 -1.38
C ILE A 202 -30.99 -22.48 -1.86
N LEU A 203 -30.36 -22.32 -3.02
CA LEU A 203 -29.40 -23.29 -3.56
C LEU A 203 -28.30 -22.60 -4.37
N HIS A 204 -27.16 -23.26 -4.52
CA HIS A 204 -26.09 -22.84 -5.43
C HIS A 204 -26.37 -23.32 -6.86
N SER A 205 -25.85 -22.64 -7.89
CA SER A 205 -25.99 -23.07 -9.31
C SER A 205 -25.42 -24.46 -9.58
N HIS A 206 -24.40 -24.88 -8.82
CA HIS A 206 -23.85 -26.25 -8.79
C HIS A 206 -24.91 -27.33 -8.53
N SER A 207 -25.97 -26.99 -7.79
CA SER A 207 -27.07 -27.88 -7.44
C SER A 207 -28.31 -27.73 -8.34
N LEU A 208 -28.26 -26.87 -9.36
CA LEU A 208 -29.37 -26.67 -10.28
C LEU A 208 -29.38 -27.76 -11.36
N LYS A 209 -30.27 -28.75 -11.22
CA LYS A 209 -30.35 -29.92 -12.13
C LYS A 209 -31.64 -29.99 -12.94
N ARG A 210 -32.74 -29.48 -12.38
CA ARG A 210 -34.07 -29.48 -12.98
C ARG A 210 -34.78 -28.19 -12.65
N VAL A 211 -35.50 -27.62 -13.61
CA VAL A 211 -36.25 -26.37 -13.42
C VAL A 211 -37.68 -26.55 -12.94
N THR A 212 -38.26 -27.75 -13.10
CA THR A 212 -39.64 -28.07 -12.71
C THR A 212 -40.01 -27.66 -11.27
N PRO A 213 -39.14 -27.83 -10.25
CA PRO A 213 -39.44 -27.38 -8.87
C PRO A 213 -39.66 -25.87 -8.70
N TYR A 214 -39.29 -25.06 -9.70
CA TYR A 214 -39.39 -23.60 -9.69
C TYR A 214 -40.52 -23.06 -10.56
N GLN A 215 -41.36 -23.93 -11.13
CA GLN A 215 -42.49 -23.53 -11.96
C GLN A 215 -43.47 -22.65 -11.16
N GLY A 216 -43.80 -21.49 -11.71
CA GLY A 216 -44.70 -20.52 -11.06
C GLY A 216 -44.13 -19.81 -9.83
N LYS A 217 -42.90 -20.13 -9.40
CA LYS A 217 -42.22 -19.45 -8.29
C LYS A 217 -41.61 -18.11 -8.73
N ARG A 218 -41.33 -17.26 -7.76
CA ARG A 218 -40.51 -16.05 -7.92
C ARG A 218 -39.06 -16.44 -7.66
N VAL A 219 -38.20 -16.20 -8.63
CA VAL A 219 -36.79 -16.63 -8.58
C VAL A 219 -35.90 -15.39 -8.60
N ILE A 220 -34.96 -15.34 -7.66
CA ILE A 220 -33.87 -14.37 -7.63
C ILE A 220 -32.59 -15.14 -7.93
N VAL A 221 -31.82 -14.65 -8.91
CA VAL A 221 -30.48 -15.17 -9.20
C VAL A 221 -29.46 -14.15 -8.72
N VAL A 222 -28.53 -14.62 -7.89
CA VAL A 222 -27.50 -13.80 -7.24
C VAL A 222 -26.14 -14.18 -7.84
N GLY A 223 -25.48 -13.23 -8.50
CA GLY A 223 -24.20 -13.41 -9.19
C GLY A 223 -24.32 -13.42 -10.73
N MET A 224 -23.35 -12.79 -11.40
CA MET A 224 -23.32 -12.57 -12.88
C MET A 224 -22.23 -13.38 -13.60
N GLY A 225 -21.65 -14.40 -12.95
CA GLY A 225 -20.76 -15.34 -13.64
C GLY A 225 -21.49 -16.17 -14.70
N CYS A 226 -20.77 -16.89 -15.55
CA CYS A 226 -21.36 -17.72 -16.61
C CYS A 226 -22.48 -18.64 -16.08
N SER A 227 -22.24 -19.36 -14.99
CA SER A 227 -23.24 -20.24 -14.38
C SER A 227 -24.45 -19.50 -13.77
N GLY A 228 -24.29 -18.25 -13.35
CA GLY A 228 -25.39 -17.41 -12.87
C GLY A 228 -26.30 -16.95 -14.02
N LEU A 229 -25.70 -16.58 -15.16
CA LEU A 229 -26.44 -16.28 -16.38
C LEU A 229 -27.17 -17.53 -16.90
N ASP A 230 -26.51 -18.68 -16.92
CA ASP A 230 -27.14 -19.95 -17.32
C ASP A 230 -28.31 -20.29 -16.39
N ALA A 231 -28.15 -20.20 -15.07
CA ALA A 231 -29.23 -20.44 -14.12
C ALA A 231 -30.40 -19.46 -14.31
N ALA A 232 -30.11 -18.19 -14.63
CA ALA A 232 -31.13 -17.19 -14.95
C ALA A 232 -31.89 -17.53 -16.23
N VAL A 233 -31.19 -17.97 -17.28
CA VAL A 233 -31.79 -18.41 -18.56
C VAL A 233 -32.60 -19.69 -18.38
N GLU A 234 -32.09 -20.67 -17.64
CA GLU A 234 -32.74 -21.98 -17.48
C GLU A 234 -34.05 -21.83 -16.69
N THR A 235 -34.01 -21.15 -15.55
CA THR A 235 -35.21 -20.85 -14.75
C THR A 235 -36.15 -19.87 -15.46
N SER A 236 -35.67 -19.16 -16.48
CA SER A 236 -36.46 -18.19 -17.26
C SER A 236 -37.67 -18.83 -17.94
N SER A 237 -37.56 -20.10 -18.29
CA SER A 237 -38.59 -20.86 -19.01
C SER A 237 -39.80 -21.22 -18.16
N VAL A 238 -39.68 -21.17 -16.81
CA VAL A 238 -40.71 -21.68 -15.88
C VAL A 238 -41.12 -20.71 -14.76
N ALA A 239 -40.29 -19.71 -14.42
CA ALA A 239 -40.51 -18.81 -13.29
C ALA A 239 -41.51 -17.67 -13.60
N LYS A 240 -42.32 -17.27 -12.60
CA LYS A 240 -43.40 -16.26 -12.73
C LYS A 240 -42.90 -14.80 -12.76
N GLN A 241 -41.83 -14.48 -12.02
CA GLN A 241 -41.24 -13.14 -11.94
C GLN A 241 -39.75 -13.26 -11.64
N LYS A 242 -38.94 -12.37 -12.22
CA LYS A 242 -37.48 -12.45 -12.21
C LYS A 242 -36.87 -11.13 -11.77
N ILE A 243 -35.95 -11.18 -10.82
CA ILE A 243 -35.08 -10.08 -10.46
C ILE A 243 -33.66 -10.64 -10.46
N GLY A 244 -32.86 -10.26 -11.45
CA GLY A 244 -31.41 -10.47 -11.38
C GLY A 244 -30.85 -9.47 -10.38
N VAL A 245 -30.29 -9.94 -9.27
CA VAL A 245 -29.64 -9.08 -8.30
C VAL A 245 -28.16 -9.01 -8.67
N MET A 246 -27.74 -7.86 -9.19
CA MET A 246 -26.32 -7.53 -9.39
C MET A 246 -25.66 -7.27 -8.03
N GLY A 247 -25.43 -8.33 -7.27
CA GLY A 247 -24.60 -8.29 -6.08
C GLY A 247 -23.13 -8.32 -6.47
N SER A 248 -22.56 -7.17 -6.84
CA SER A 248 -21.14 -6.97 -6.55
C SER A 248 -21.04 -6.98 -5.03
N PHE A 249 -20.39 -8.00 -4.45
CA PHE A 249 -20.01 -7.96 -3.04
C PHE A 249 -18.98 -6.84 -2.90
N ARG A 250 -19.49 -5.63 -2.65
CA ARG A 250 -18.62 -4.50 -2.36
C ARG A 250 -17.91 -4.82 -1.07
N LYS A 251 -16.59 -4.87 -1.12
CA LYS A 251 -15.79 -5.06 0.09
C LYS A 251 -16.12 -3.92 1.06
N LYS A 252 -16.47 -4.27 2.29
CA LYS A 252 -16.81 -3.32 3.34
C LYS A 252 -15.54 -2.84 4.01
N ILE A 253 -15.20 -1.57 3.84
CA ILE A 253 -13.94 -0.97 4.29
C ILE A 253 -14.20 0.03 5.41
N ALA A 254 -13.55 -0.18 6.55
CA ALA A 254 -13.50 0.79 7.65
C ALA A 254 -12.29 1.70 7.52
N VAL A 255 -12.50 3.01 7.50
CA VAL A 255 -11.45 4.04 7.57
C VAL A 255 -11.45 4.64 8.97
N LEU A 256 -10.32 4.59 9.68
CA LEU A 256 -10.22 5.01 11.08
C LEU A 256 -9.54 6.38 11.15
N GLY A 257 -10.32 7.43 11.44
CA GLY A 257 -9.86 8.82 11.52
C GLY A 257 -10.17 9.60 10.25
N GLY A 258 -10.86 10.72 10.41
CA GLY A 258 -11.30 11.65 9.38
C GLY A 258 -10.32 12.81 9.11
N GLY A 259 -9.03 12.62 9.37
CA GLY A 259 -7.95 13.55 9.01
C GLY A 259 -7.67 13.59 7.51
N GLY A 260 -6.60 14.28 7.08
CA GLY A 260 -6.22 14.38 5.67
C GLY A 260 -6.07 13.01 4.98
N ALA A 261 -5.39 12.05 5.64
CA ALA A 261 -5.29 10.68 5.12
C ALA A 261 -6.65 9.97 5.03
N GLY A 262 -7.56 10.17 6.00
CA GLY A 262 -8.91 9.59 5.98
C GLY A 262 -9.77 10.12 4.84
N ILE A 263 -9.81 11.45 4.67
CA ILE A 263 -10.51 12.11 3.57
C ILE A 263 -10.02 11.57 2.21
N VAL A 264 -8.70 11.50 2.04
CA VAL A 264 -8.09 11.04 0.78
C VAL A 264 -8.24 9.53 0.59
N SER A 265 -8.28 8.73 1.66
CA SER A 265 -8.58 7.30 1.61
C SER A 265 -9.98 7.04 1.07
N VAL A 266 -11.00 7.73 1.61
CA VAL A 266 -12.38 7.60 1.12
C VAL A 266 -12.48 8.07 -0.33
N ALA A 267 -11.80 9.17 -0.70
CA ALA A 267 -11.75 9.63 -2.08
C ALA A 267 -11.10 8.59 -3.02
N SER A 268 -10.00 7.96 -2.59
CA SER A 268 -9.26 6.98 -3.39
C SER A 268 -10.04 5.67 -3.56
N LEU A 269 -10.70 5.18 -2.50
CA LEU A 269 -11.61 4.04 -2.57
C LEU A 269 -12.80 4.33 -3.48
N LYS A 270 -13.36 5.54 -3.42
CA LYS A 270 -14.47 5.97 -4.30
C LYS A 270 -14.03 6.09 -5.77
N GLU A 271 -12.84 6.64 -6.03
CA GLU A 271 -12.26 6.68 -7.39
C GLU A 271 -12.07 5.27 -7.94
N GLU A 272 -11.60 4.33 -7.12
CA GLU A 272 -11.35 2.95 -7.51
C GLU A 272 -12.61 2.13 -7.81
N GLY A 273 -13.70 2.39 -7.08
CA GLY A 273 -15.01 1.75 -7.26
C GLY A 273 -15.19 0.47 -6.41
N ASP A 274 -16.44 0.01 -6.32
CA ASP A 274 -16.81 -1.29 -5.71
C ASP A 274 -16.50 -1.52 -4.22
N PHE A 275 -16.50 -0.46 -3.41
CA PHE A 275 -16.39 -0.55 -1.95
C PHE A 275 -17.65 -0.04 -1.22
N ASP A 276 -17.98 -0.68 -0.11
CA ASP A 276 -18.89 -0.12 0.91
C ASP A 276 -18.02 0.55 1.97
N ILE A 277 -18.05 1.88 2.04
CA ILE A 277 -17.05 2.67 2.77
C ILE A 277 -17.72 3.35 3.96
N ILE A 278 -17.12 3.18 5.13
CA ILE A 278 -17.43 3.94 6.33
C ILE A 278 -16.15 4.53 6.93
N CYS A 279 -16.20 5.81 7.29
CA CYS A 279 -15.10 6.51 7.95
C CYS A 279 -15.53 6.91 9.36
N PHE A 280 -14.85 6.39 10.37
CA PHE A 280 -15.11 6.72 11.77
C PHE A 280 -14.22 7.89 12.21
N GLU A 281 -14.83 8.99 12.62
CA GLU A 281 -14.13 10.17 13.11
C GLU A 281 -14.55 10.43 14.56
N LYS A 282 -13.58 10.43 15.48
CA LYS A 282 -13.78 10.59 16.92
C LYS A 282 -14.46 11.91 17.27
N THR A 283 -14.16 12.97 16.53
CA THR A 283 -14.67 14.32 16.78
C THR A 283 -15.89 14.65 15.92
N SER A 284 -16.47 15.84 16.12
CA SER A 284 -17.65 16.30 15.38
C SER A 284 -17.35 16.80 13.96
N ALA A 285 -16.08 16.84 13.54
CA ALA A 285 -15.68 17.39 12.25
C ALA A 285 -14.44 16.67 11.66
N CYS A 286 -14.34 16.63 10.34
CA CYS A 286 -13.17 16.11 9.64
C CYS A 286 -11.98 17.08 9.70
N GLY A 287 -10.86 16.70 9.10
CA GLY A 287 -9.66 17.55 8.92
C GLY A 287 -8.55 17.30 9.94
N GLY A 288 -8.83 16.56 11.02
CA GLY A 288 -7.84 16.14 12.01
C GLY A 288 -7.05 17.31 12.58
N THR A 289 -5.72 17.27 12.45
CA THR A 289 -4.77 18.31 12.91
C THR A 289 -5.13 19.72 12.46
N TRP A 290 -5.66 19.89 11.25
CA TRP A 290 -5.92 21.23 10.68
C TRP A 290 -7.26 21.81 11.10
N CYS A 291 -8.15 21.00 11.67
CA CYS A 291 -9.35 21.48 12.33
C CYS A 291 -8.96 22.04 13.70
N TYR A 292 -8.83 23.36 13.79
CA TYR A 292 -8.51 24.02 15.05
C TYR A 292 -9.67 23.88 16.05
N ARG A 293 -9.32 23.59 17.30
CA ARG A 293 -10.23 23.51 18.44
C ARG A 293 -9.63 24.28 19.59
N GLU A 294 -10.48 24.92 20.39
CA GLU A 294 -10.05 25.71 21.54
C GLU A 294 -9.49 24.81 22.64
N GLU A 295 -10.15 23.67 22.88
CA GLU A 295 -9.71 22.67 23.85
C GLU A 295 -8.81 21.62 23.21
N ALA A 296 -7.81 21.17 23.98
CA ALA A 296 -6.89 20.12 23.59
C ALA A 296 -7.31 18.80 24.23
N GLU A 297 -7.58 17.79 23.40
CA GLU A 297 -7.99 16.45 23.84
C GLU A 297 -6.88 15.43 23.56
N GLU A 298 -6.63 14.51 24.50
CA GLU A 298 -5.67 13.43 24.28
C GLU A 298 -6.15 12.47 23.18
N GLY A 299 -5.23 12.08 22.29
CA GLY A 299 -5.55 11.26 21.14
C GLY A 299 -6.14 12.03 19.96
N VAL A 300 -6.38 13.34 20.11
CA VAL A 300 -6.72 14.26 19.02
C VAL A 300 -5.53 15.20 18.78
N ALA A 301 -5.13 15.38 17.52
CA ALA A 301 -4.07 16.33 17.20
C ALA A 301 -4.52 17.77 17.45
N SER A 302 -3.61 18.61 17.93
CA SER A 302 -3.88 20.00 18.31
C SER A 302 -2.85 20.93 17.68
N ILE A 303 -3.30 22.14 17.36
CA ILE A 303 -2.49 23.22 16.76
C ILE A 303 -2.81 24.56 17.44
N MET A 304 -1.92 25.53 17.25
CA MET A 304 -2.10 26.94 17.65
C MET A 304 -2.97 27.68 16.61
N PRO A 305 -3.74 28.71 16.97
CA PRO A 305 -4.58 29.48 16.03
C PRO A 305 -3.76 30.27 14.98
N THR A 306 -2.47 30.37 15.20
CA THR A 306 -1.46 31.07 14.40
C THR A 306 -0.64 30.12 13.54
N THR A 307 -0.86 28.80 13.63
CA THR A 307 -0.09 27.80 12.89
C THR A 307 -0.18 28.02 11.38
N ILE A 308 0.99 28.08 10.74
CA ILE A 308 1.18 28.20 9.28
C ILE A 308 1.94 26.96 8.80
N ILE A 309 1.47 26.35 7.71
CA ILE A 309 2.13 25.17 7.16
C ILE A 309 3.57 25.47 6.70
N ASN A 310 4.41 24.44 6.74
CA ASN A 310 5.86 24.48 6.49
C ASN A 310 6.26 24.06 5.07
N HIS A 311 5.29 23.84 4.17
CA HIS A 311 5.53 23.65 2.75
C HIS A 311 4.61 24.55 1.94
N SER A 312 5.00 24.89 0.72
CA SER A 312 4.22 25.72 -0.16
C SER A 312 3.03 24.99 -0.77
N LYS A 313 2.03 25.76 -1.19
CA LYS A 313 0.71 25.28 -1.62
C LYS A 313 0.80 24.32 -2.81
N GLU A 314 1.67 24.58 -3.78
CA GLU A 314 1.80 23.76 -4.99
C GLU A 314 2.61 22.48 -4.74
N ILE A 315 3.59 22.54 -3.85
CA ILE A 315 4.47 21.40 -3.55
C ILE A 315 3.75 20.37 -2.68
N GLY A 316 2.91 20.82 -1.74
CA GLY A 316 2.11 19.94 -0.90
C GLY A 316 0.65 19.77 -1.33
N ALA A 317 0.27 20.16 -2.54
CA ALA A 317 -1.08 19.97 -3.07
C ALA A 317 -1.43 18.49 -3.26
N LEU A 318 -2.72 18.15 -3.18
CA LEU A 318 -3.25 16.89 -3.69
C LEU A 318 -3.15 16.86 -5.23
N SER A 319 -2.76 15.72 -5.79
CA SER A 319 -2.31 15.57 -7.18
C SER A 319 -3.36 15.85 -8.25
N ASN A 320 -4.65 15.86 -7.90
CA ASN A 320 -5.76 16.21 -8.79
C ASN A 320 -6.62 17.37 -8.26
N PHE A 321 -6.11 18.14 -7.30
CA PHE A 321 -6.82 19.25 -6.71
C PHE A 321 -5.86 20.40 -6.35
N PRO A 322 -5.36 21.17 -7.34
CA PRO A 322 -4.51 22.33 -7.06
C PRO A 322 -5.23 23.36 -6.19
N PRO A 323 -4.57 23.97 -5.20
CA PRO A 323 -5.11 25.13 -4.49
C PRO A 323 -5.43 26.27 -5.46
N SER A 324 -6.41 27.12 -5.11
CA SER A 324 -6.73 28.28 -5.94
C SER A 324 -5.50 29.19 -6.07
N LYS A 325 -5.38 29.89 -7.20
CA LYS A 325 -4.27 30.81 -7.45
C LYS A 325 -4.21 31.94 -6.42
N GLU A 326 -5.36 32.38 -5.89
CA GLU A 326 -5.51 33.40 -4.85
C GLU A 326 -4.99 32.94 -3.48
N THR A 327 -4.91 31.63 -3.25
CA THR A 327 -4.48 31.07 -1.96
C THR A 327 -3.02 31.44 -1.68
N ASN A 328 -2.71 31.77 -0.42
CA ASN A 328 -1.36 32.07 0.02
C ASN A 328 -0.42 30.88 -0.17
N ASN A 329 0.86 31.14 -0.50
CA ASN A 329 1.84 30.06 -0.71
C ASN A 329 2.03 29.21 0.54
N PHE A 330 2.12 29.83 1.72
CA PHE A 330 2.11 29.13 3.00
C PHE A 330 0.77 29.39 3.67
N MET A 331 -0.11 28.39 3.63
CA MET A 331 -1.47 28.47 4.16
C MET A 331 -1.46 28.51 5.70
N ARG A 332 -2.24 29.41 6.27
CA ARG A 332 -2.65 29.31 7.67
C ARG A 332 -3.53 28.08 7.88
N HIS A 333 -3.60 27.60 9.11
CA HIS A 333 -4.34 26.37 9.41
C HIS A 333 -5.80 26.39 8.91
N PHE A 334 -6.49 27.54 8.98
CA PHE A 334 -7.87 27.65 8.52
C PHE A 334 -8.00 27.64 6.99
N GLU A 335 -7.02 28.16 6.25
CA GLU A 335 -6.98 28.10 4.79
C GLU A 335 -6.78 26.65 4.33
N LEU A 336 -5.88 25.93 5.02
CA LEU A 336 -5.64 24.52 4.74
C LEU A 336 -6.80 23.62 5.16
N TYR A 337 -7.45 23.93 6.28
CA TYR A 337 -8.69 23.26 6.70
C TYR A 337 -9.79 23.43 5.65
N GLN A 338 -9.95 24.66 5.14
CA GLN A 338 -10.91 24.94 4.07
C GLN A 338 -10.55 24.17 2.79
N TYR A 339 -9.27 24.13 2.39
CA TYR A 339 -8.82 23.34 1.25
C TYR A 339 -9.21 21.85 1.35
N PHE A 340 -9.03 21.22 2.51
CA PHE A 340 -9.46 19.83 2.72
C PHE A 340 -10.99 19.68 2.75
N LYS A 341 -11.73 20.66 3.29
CA LYS A 341 -13.21 20.66 3.23
C LYS A 341 -13.72 20.80 1.81
N ASP A 342 -13.11 21.67 1.01
CA ASP A 342 -13.46 21.88 -0.39
C ASP A 342 -13.21 20.61 -1.19
N PHE A 343 -12.05 19.97 -1.00
CA PHE A 343 -11.75 18.67 -1.59
C PHE A 343 -12.77 17.61 -1.18
N ALA A 344 -13.07 17.51 0.13
CA ALA A 344 -14.02 16.52 0.65
C ALA A 344 -15.45 16.73 0.11
N THR A 345 -15.84 18.00 -0.07
CA THR A 345 -17.15 18.37 -0.63
C THR A 345 -17.20 18.08 -2.13
N GLN A 346 -16.20 18.50 -2.90
CA GLN A 346 -16.15 18.25 -4.34
C GLN A 346 -16.11 16.75 -4.67
N LYS A 347 -15.36 15.97 -3.88
CA LYS A 347 -15.31 14.51 -4.02
C LYS A 347 -16.50 13.80 -3.40
N ASP A 348 -17.39 14.52 -2.72
CA ASP A 348 -18.59 13.98 -2.07
C ASP A 348 -18.26 12.75 -1.20
N VAL A 349 -17.29 12.94 -0.28
CA VAL A 349 -16.82 11.86 0.62
C VAL A 349 -17.45 11.93 2.00
N LEU A 350 -17.93 13.10 2.42
CA LEU A 350 -18.44 13.32 3.79
C LEU A 350 -19.66 12.45 4.12
N LYS A 351 -20.45 12.01 3.13
CA LYS A 351 -21.57 11.08 3.34
C LYS A 351 -21.15 9.71 3.91
N HIS A 352 -19.87 9.33 3.75
CA HIS A 352 -19.30 8.11 4.29
C HIS A 352 -18.82 8.26 5.74
N PHE A 353 -18.86 9.47 6.30
CA PHE A 353 -18.34 9.74 7.64
C PHE A 353 -19.41 9.46 8.70
N ARG A 354 -18.94 8.91 9.82
CA ARG A 354 -19.64 8.85 11.11
C ARG A 354 -18.80 9.64 12.11
N PHE A 355 -19.26 10.86 12.36
CA PHE A 355 -18.65 11.75 13.34
C PHE A 355 -19.02 11.35 14.76
N ASN A 356 -18.29 11.87 15.74
CA ASN A 356 -18.46 11.54 17.15
C ASN A 356 -18.41 10.02 17.40
N THR A 357 -17.55 9.32 16.67
CA THR A 357 -17.46 7.86 16.70
C THR A 357 -16.00 7.45 16.85
N GLU A 358 -15.63 7.07 18.07
CA GLU A 358 -14.28 6.61 18.40
C GLU A 358 -14.16 5.11 18.15
N VAL A 359 -13.09 4.70 17.46
CA VAL A 359 -12.77 3.27 17.31
C VAL A 359 -11.99 2.83 18.54
N THR A 360 -12.57 1.92 19.31
CA THR A 360 -12.01 1.44 20.59
C THR A 360 -11.28 0.11 20.43
N SER A 361 -11.67 -0.71 19.44
CA SER A 361 -11.04 -2.01 19.21
C SER A 361 -11.09 -2.42 17.74
N VAL A 362 -10.02 -3.04 17.26
CA VAL A 362 -9.93 -3.75 15.98
C VAL A 362 -9.29 -5.11 16.28
N ARG A 363 -9.98 -6.18 15.92
CA ARG A 363 -9.58 -7.56 16.20
C ARG A 363 -9.70 -8.42 14.95
N LYS A 364 -8.83 -9.41 14.82
CA LYS A 364 -9.00 -10.47 13.81
C LYS A 364 -10.32 -11.20 14.07
N THR A 365 -11.07 -11.53 13.02
CA THR A 365 -12.22 -12.43 13.13
C THR A 365 -11.76 -13.86 13.45
N SER A 366 -12.66 -14.71 13.94
CA SER A 366 -12.35 -16.12 14.22
C SER A 366 -11.91 -16.89 12.96
N ASP A 367 -12.38 -16.47 11.79
CA ASP A 367 -12.07 -17.00 10.46
C ASP A 367 -11.10 -16.09 9.67
N TYR A 368 -10.28 -15.30 10.37
CA TYR A 368 -9.35 -14.36 9.76
C TYR A 368 -8.35 -15.03 8.81
N GLU A 369 -7.85 -16.21 9.14
CA GLU A 369 -6.87 -16.92 8.29
C GLU A 369 -7.45 -17.26 6.91
N GLU A 370 -8.77 -17.47 6.81
CA GLU A 370 -9.45 -17.74 5.53
C GLU A 370 -9.93 -16.46 4.84
N THR A 371 -10.45 -15.51 5.62
CA THR A 371 -11.20 -14.35 5.07
C THR A 371 -10.45 -13.03 5.10
N GLY A 372 -9.46 -12.89 5.98
CA GLY A 372 -8.74 -11.64 6.22
C GLY A 372 -9.58 -10.53 6.87
N ARG A 373 -10.76 -10.85 7.43
CA ARG A 373 -11.72 -9.85 7.92
C ARG A 373 -11.47 -9.41 9.36
N TRP A 374 -11.87 -8.18 9.67
CA TRP A 374 -11.65 -7.54 10.96
C TRP A 374 -12.96 -7.23 11.66
N THR A 375 -13.02 -7.50 12.96
CA THR A 375 -14.07 -7.00 13.84
C THR A 375 -13.65 -5.63 14.35
N VAL A 376 -14.46 -4.59 14.08
CA VAL A 376 -14.21 -3.22 14.52
C VAL A 376 -15.30 -2.82 15.51
N THR A 377 -14.89 -2.39 16.70
CA THR A 377 -15.78 -1.87 17.75
C THR A 377 -15.62 -0.37 17.84
N VAL A 378 -16.74 0.33 17.84
CA VAL A 378 -16.81 1.78 17.92
C VAL A 378 -17.70 2.22 19.08
N ARG A 379 -17.37 3.37 19.65
CA ARG A 379 -18.10 4.04 20.72
C ARG A 379 -18.54 5.42 20.25
N ASN A 380 -19.82 5.73 20.35
CA ASN A 380 -20.33 7.05 20.11
C ASN A 380 -19.90 7.98 21.26
N THR A 381 -19.19 9.07 20.96
CA THR A 381 -18.62 9.96 21.98
C THR A 381 -19.65 10.93 22.60
N LEU A 382 -20.88 10.94 22.10
CA LEU A 382 -21.99 11.72 22.66
C LEU A 382 -22.97 10.84 23.47
N THR A 383 -23.28 9.64 22.97
CA THR A 383 -24.28 8.75 23.60
C THR A 383 -23.65 7.62 24.42
N GLU A 384 -22.34 7.42 24.32
CA GLU A 384 -21.60 6.28 24.90
C GLU A 384 -22.02 4.89 24.39
N GLU A 385 -22.88 4.85 23.36
CA GLU A 385 -23.31 3.61 22.72
C GLU A 385 -22.14 2.91 22.04
N VAL A 386 -22.00 1.61 22.27
CA VAL A 386 -20.97 0.76 21.68
C VAL A 386 -21.59 -0.17 20.65
N THR A 387 -21.04 -0.16 19.44
CA THR A 387 -21.44 -1.07 18.36
C THR A 387 -20.23 -1.78 17.77
N THR A 388 -20.45 -2.98 17.26
CA THR A 388 -19.41 -3.83 16.70
C THR A 388 -19.88 -4.40 15.37
N ASP A 389 -19.00 -4.40 14.37
CA ASP A 389 -19.31 -4.86 13.02
C ASP A 389 -18.05 -5.44 12.34
N VAL A 390 -18.24 -6.19 11.26
CA VAL A 390 -17.18 -6.89 10.52
C VAL A 390 -16.88 -6.20 9.20
N TYR A 391 -15.59 -6.10 8.86
CA TYR A 391 -15.07 -5.39 7.69
C TYR A 391 -14.06 -6.24 6.92
N ASP A 392 -14.11 -6.14 5.58
CA ASP A 392 -13.18 -6.81 4.66
C ASP A 392 -11.82 -6.11 4.60
N GLY A 393 -11.75 -4.85 5.01
CA GLY A 393 -10.49 -4.13 5.16
C GLY A 393 -10.58 -2.94 6.11
N VAL A 394 -9.43 -2.59 6.69
CA VAL A 394 -9.27 -1.51 7.66
C VAL A 394 -8.13 -0.59 7.24
N LEU A 395 -8.43 0.69 7.04
CA LEU A 395 -7.45 1.74 6.76
C LEU A 395 -7.24 2.57 8.02
N VAL A 396 -6.05 2.53 8.61
CA VAL A 396 -5.72 3.25 9.85
C VAL A 396 -5.15 4.62 9.51
N CYS A 397 -5.95 5.68 9.72
CA CYS A 397 -5.66 7.06 9.30
C CYS A 397 -5.57 8.05 10.48
N VAL A 398 -5.21 7.57 11.68
CA VAL A 398 -5.22 8.34 12.94
C VAL A 398 -4.05 9.31 13.10
N GLY A 399 -3.07 9.28 12.19
CA GLY A 399 -1.86 10.09 12.27
C GLY A 399 -0.95 9.72 13.45
N HIS A 400 0.04 10.58 13.75
CA HIS A 400 1.09 10.28 14.73
C HIS A 400 1.46 11.45 15.65
N MET A 401 0.71 12.56 15.62
CA MET A 401 0.96 13.79 16.40
C MET A 401 -0.22 14.11 17.35
N ASN A 402 -0.66 13.11 18.12
CA ASN A 402 -1.87 13.21 18.93
C ASN A 402 -1.69 12.78 20.41
N ARG A 403 -0.53 12.26 20.80
CA ARG A 403 -0.18 11.94 22.20
C ARG A 403 1.12 12.61 22.61
N PRO A 404 1.04 13.72 23.37
CA PRO A 404 2.21 14.45 23.87
C PRO A 404 3.19 13.56 24.62
N THR A 405 4.48 13.85 24.50
CA THR A 405 5.53 13.23 25.33
C THR A 405 6.01 14.25 26.36
N MET A 406 5.78 13.98 27.64
CA MET A 406 6.21 14.83 28.76
C MET A 406 7.42 14.19 29.47
N PRO A 407 8.65 14.70 29.28
CA PRO A 407 9.79 14.25 30.07
C PRO A 407 9.66 14.71 31.53
N THR A 408 10.34 13.98 32.42
CA THR A 408 10.43 14.29 33.85
C THR A 408 11.82 14.79 34.19
N TYR A 409 11.90 15.84 35.00
CA TYR A 409 13.15 16.43 35.48
C TYR A 409 13.21 16.36 37.02
N PRO A 410 14.42 16.36 37.62
CA PRO A 410 14.57 16.47 39.08
C PRO A 410 13.92 17.76 39.61
N GLY A 411 13.19 17.66 40.73
CA GLY A 411 12.50 18.79 41.36
C GLY A 411 11.24 19.29 40.64
N GLN A 412 10.81 18.63 39.55
CA GLN A 412 9.68 19.13 38.73
C GLN A 412 8.36 19.20 39.50
N ASP A 413 8.13 18.30 40.45
CA ASP A 413 6.93 18.27 41.30
C ASP A 413 6.89 19.42 42.33
N GLU A 414 8.03 20.07 42.60
CA GLU A 414 8.14 21.20 43.53
C GLU A 414 7.81 22.55 42.87
N PHE A 415 7.80 22.61 41.54
CA PHE A 415 7.59 23.85 40.79
C PHE A 415 6.17 24.38 40.98
N LYS A 416 6.04 25.60 41.51
CA LYS A 416 4.76 26.25 41.81
C LYS A 416 4.09 26.90 40.59
N GLY A 417 4.84 27.04 39.48
CA GLY A 417 4.33 27.59 38.23
C GLY A 417 3.53 26.57 37.42
N VAL A 418 3.25 26.92 36.15
CA VAL A 418 2.47 26.05 35.25
C VAL A 418 3.38 25.28 34.32
N ILE A 419 3.22 23.96 34.24
CA ILE A 419 3.87 23.11 33.23
C ILE A 419 2.81 22.60 32.26
N LEU A 420 3.03 22.80 30.95
CA LEU A 420 2.14 22.31 29.91
C LEU A 420 2.93 21.83 28.69
N HIS A 421 2.30 21.00 27.85
CA HIS A 421 2.85 20.69 26.53
C HIS A 421 2.40 21.73 25.49
N SER A 422 3.21 21.95 24.46
CA SER A 422 2.88 22.77 23.28
C SER A 422 1.55 22.38 22.59
N HIS A 423 1.08 21.14 22.78
CA HIS A 423 -0.23 20.64 22.31
C HIS A 423 -1.41 21.41 22.93
N SER A 424 -1.23 21.91 24.15
CA SER A 424 -2.22 22.69 24.90
C SER A 424 -2.05 24.21 24.73
N LEU A 425 -1.10 24.67 23.92
CA LEU A 425 -0.87 26.09 23.67
C LEU A 425 -1.91 26.64 22.67
N LYS A 426 -2.74 27.60 23.12
CA LYS A 426 -3.86 28.13 22.33
C LYS A 426 -3.92 29.65 22.23
N ARG A 427 -3.57 30.37 23.30
CA ARG A 427 -3.62 31.83 23.35
C ARG A 427 -2.37 32.36 24.03
N VAL A 428 -1.93 33.55 23.63
CA VAL A 428 -0.76 34.20 24.24
C VAL A 428 -1.10 34.98 25.51
N THR A 429 -2.35 35.46 25.65
CA THR A 429 -2.81 36.30 26.78
C THR A 429 -2.45 35.75 28.18
N PRO A 430 -2.56 34.43 28.46
CA PRO A 430 -2.17 33.89 29.76
C PRO A 430 -0.70 34.10 30.15
N TYR A 431 0.17 34.38 29.18
CA TYR A 431 1.61 34.57 29.38
C TYR A 431 2.00 36.05 29.50
N GLN A 432 1.04 36.99 29.42
CA GLN A 432 1.34 38.41 29.49
C GLN A 432 2.03 38.78 30.80
N GLY A 433 3.20 39.43 30.70
CA GLY A 433 4.01 39.82 31.86
C GLY A 433 4.67 38.67 32.63
N ARG A 434 4.54 37.42 32.16
CA ARG A 434 5.14 36.23 32.78
C ARG A 434 6.52 35.91 32.19
N ARG A 435 7.32 35.16 32.92
CA ARG A 435 8.56 34.53 32.45
C ARG A 435 8.24 33.11 32.00
N VAL A 436 8.53 32.83 30.73
CA VAL A 436 8.18 31.55 30.08
C VAL A 436 9.46 30.83 29.69
N ILE A 437 9.53 29.53 29.96
CA ILE A 437 10.55 28.65 29.43
C ILE A 437 9.91 27.75 28.38
N VAL A 438 10.46 27.69 27.18
CA VAL A 438 10.06 26.74 26.14
C VAL A 438 11.16 25.69 26.03
N VAL A 439 10.80 24.42 26.23
CA VAL A 439 11.75 23.29 26.22
C VAL A 439 11.65 22.56 24.88
N GLY A 440 12.76 22.48 24.16
CA GLY A 440 12.86 21.78 22.89
C GLY A 440 12.69 22.70 21.68
N MET A 441 13.55 22.48 20.68
CA MET A 441 13.66 23.34 19.50
C MET A 441 13.03 22.73 18.24
N GLY A 442 11.89 22.04 18.40
CA GLY A 442 11.07 21.61 17.25
C GLY A 442 10.29 22.78 16.64
N CYS A 443 9.60 22.58 15.50
CA CYS A 443 8.79 23.64 14.88
C CYS A 443 7.79 24.26 15.87
N SER A 444 7.07 23.42 16.63
CA SER A 444 6.14 23.89 17.68
C SER A 444 6.83 24.67 18.80
N GLY A 445 8.08 24.33 19.13
CA GLY A 445 8.85 25.05 20.15
C GLY A 445 9.30 26.42 19.69
N LEU A 446 9.75 26.54 18.45
CA LEU A 446 10.09 27.85 17.88
C LEU A 446 8.85 28.75 17.73
N ASP A 447 7.74 28.20 17.24
CA ASP A 447 6.49 28.94 17.12
C ASP A 447 5.98 29.37 18.50
N ALA A 448 6.00 28.48 19.50
CA ALA A 448 5.63 28.81 20.88
C ALA A 448 6.52 29.91 21.48
N ALA A 449 7.83 29.83 21.29
CA ALA A 449 8.76 30.84 21.80
C ALA A 449 8.54 32.20 21.13
N VAL A 450 8.39 32.22 19.80
CA VAL A 450 8.12 33.45 19.04
C VAL A 450 6.79 34.08 19.46
N GLU A 451 5.73 33.29 19.58
CA GLU A 451 4.39 33.80 19.91
C GLU A 451 4.32 34.32 21.34
N THR A 452 4.79 33.54 22.31
CA THR A 452 4.77 33.96 23.71
C THR A 452 5.65 35.18 23.97
N SER A 453 6.76 35.34 23.22
CA SER A 453 7.65 36.51 23.33
C SER A 453 6.99 37.85 22.96
N SER A 454 5.82 37.83 22.33
CA SER A 454 5.08 39.05 21.99
C SER A 454 4.43 39.73 23.20
N VAL A 455 4.18 38.98 24.28
CA VAL A 455 3.45 39.46 25.47
C VAL A 455 4.14 39.10 26.80
N ALA A 456 4.98 38.07 26.82
CA ALA A 456 5.74 37.65 27.99
C ALA A 456 6.74 38.72 28.43
N LYS A 457 7.04 38.76 29.73
CA LYS A 457 8.12 39.59 30.28
C LYS A 457 9.48 39.13 29.77
N GLN A 458 9.68 37.81 29.69
CA GLN A 458 10.86 37.19 29.11
C GLN A 458 10.53 35.77 28.65
N VAL A 459 11.10 35.34 27.52
CA VAL A 459 11.08 33.95 27.08
C VAL A 459 12.50 33.38 27.08
N TYR A 460 12.66 32.18 27.62
CA TYR A 460 13.87 31.37 27.52
C TYR A 460 13.58 30.15 26.65
N LEU A 461 14.43 29.91 25.64
CA LEU A 461 14.34 28.74 24.77
C LEU A 461 15.45 27.76 25.14
N SER A 462 15.08 26.63 25.72
CA SER A 462 15.99 25.60 26.19
C SER A 462 16.14 24.47 25.17
N THR A 463 17.38 24.09 24.87
CA THR A 463 17.68 22.98 23.97
C THR A 463 18.96 22.25 24.39
N ARG A 464 18.97 20.93 24.23
CA ARG A 464 20.15 20.08 24.48
C ARG A 464 21.11 20.01 23.29
N SER A 465 20.57 19.99 22.07
CA SER A 465 21.32 19.58 20.87
C SER A 465 21.37 20.60 19.75
N GLY A 466 20.74 21.78 19.94
CA GLY A 466 20.48 22.69 18.82
C GLY A 466 19.65 22.06 17.70
N ALA A 467 19.51 22.79 16.60
CA ALA A 467 18.85 22.37 15.36
C ALA A 467 19.13 23.38 14.25
N HIS A 468 19.22 22.90 13.02
CA HIS A 468 19.28 23.79 11.88
C HIS A 468 17.94 24.49 11.65
N VAL A 469 17.94 25.82 11.60
CA VAL A 469 16.76 26.63 11.34
C VAL A 469 16.81 27.18 9.90
N ILE A 470 15.73 27.03 9.15
CA ILE A 470 15.54 27.60 7.82
C ILE A 470 14.30 28.49 7.78
N ASN A 471 14.30 29.49 6.90
CA ASN A 471 13.12 30.31 6.63
C ASN A 471 12.25 29.65 5.56
N ARG A 472 10.94 29.91 5.61
CA ARG A 472 10.00 29.59 4.53
C ARG A 472 10.34 30.36 3.25
N ILE A 473 10.85 31.59 3.43
CA ILE A 473 11.25 32.50 2.36
C ILE A 473 12.70 32.22 1.97
N SER A 474 12.90 31.91 0.69
CA SER A 474 14.21 31.63 0.08
C SER A 474 14.69 32.79 -0.80
N CYS A 475 15.70 32.53 -1.63
CA CYS A 475 16.28 33.50 -2.54
C CYS A 475 15.21 34.11 -3.45
N LYS A 476 15.31 35.44 -3.64
CA LYS A 476 14.34 36.25 -4.40
C LYS A 476 12.89 36.20 -3.88
N GLY A 477 12.66 35.73 -2.66
CA GLY A 477 11.32 35.70 -2.06
C GLY A 477 10.47 34.47 -2.43
N PHE A 478 11.02 33.50 -3.17
CA PHE A 478 10.32 32.25 -3.48
C PHE A 478 10.22 31.33 -2.26
N PRO A 479 9.22 30.44 -2.19
CA PRO A 479 9.21 29.37 -1.20
C PRO A 479 10.46 28.49 -1.28
N TYR A 480 11.04 28.13 -0.13
CA TYR A 480 12.25 27.31 -0.08
C TYR A 480 12.09 25.96 -0.78
N ASP A 481 10.96 25.29 -0.60
CA ASP A 481 10.69 23.97 -1.16
C ASP A 481 10.46 24.02 -2.68
N TYR A 482 9.83 25.08 -3.19
CA TYR A 482 9.73 25.33 -4.63
C TYR A 482 11.11 25.48 -5.29
N VAL A 483 12.09 26.02 -4.56
CA VAL A 483 13.48 26.15 -5.04
C VAL A 483 14.22 24.82 -4.89
N MET A 484 14.09 24.15 -3.74
CA MET A 484 14.93 23.02 -3.34
C MET A 484 14.43 21.64 -3.77
N LEU A 485 13.11 21.38 -3.73
CA LEU A 485 12.54 20.05 -3.98
C LEU A 485 12.44 19.76 -5.49
N ARG A 486 13.60 19.48 -6.10
CA ARG A 486 13.74 19.19 -7.54
C ARG A 486 14.41 17.83 -7.74
N PRO A 487 13.98 17.01 -8.72
CA PRO A 487 14.56 15.68 -8.92
C PRO A 487 16.09 15.68 -9.09
N TYR A 488 16.65 16.64 -9.83
CA TYR A 488 18.11 16.71 -10.03
C TYR A 488 18.89 17.02 -8.74
N PHE A 489 18.30 17.74 -7.78
CA PHE A 489 18.97 18.06 -6.51
C PHE A 489 19.17 16.79 -5.66
N TYR A 490 18.16 15.93 -5.62
CA TYR A 490 18.23 14.64 -4.93
C TYR A 490 19.18 13.64 -5.60
N GLN A 491 19.44 13.79 -6.90
CA GLN A 491 20.48 13.02 -7.61
C GLN A 491 21.89 13.49 -7.24
N LEU A 492 22.08 14.78 -6.95
CA LEU A 492 23.37 15.28 -6.46
C LEU A 492 23.75 14.60 -5.14
N LEU A 493 22.78 14.36 -4.27
CA LEU A 493 22.96 13.64 -3.00
C LEU A 493 23.33 12.16 -3.18
N ASP A 494 23.07 11.55 -4.35
CA ASP A 494 23.51 10.17 -4.64
C ASP A 494 24.95 10.10 -5.18
N VAL A 495 25.39 11.17 -5.86
CA VAL A 495 26.69 11.20 -6.54
C VAL A 495 27.78 11.78 -5.64
N LEU A 496 27.43 12.74 -4.79
CA LEU A 496 28.38 13.41 -3.90
C LEU A 496 28.19 12.91 -2.45
N PRO A 497 29.27 12.86 -1.64
CA PRO A 497 29.16 12.57 -0.23
C PRO A 497 28.17 13.52 0.46
N ALA A 498 27.23 12.97 1.23
CA ALA A 498 26.16 13.75 1.89
C ALA A 498 26.71 14.90 2.76
N ASN A 499 27.85 14.69 3.43
CA ASN A 499 28.51 15.71 4.25
C ASN A 499 29.03 16.88 3.41
N LEU A 500 29.55 16.63 2.21
CA LEU A 500 30.01 17.70 1.30
C LEU A 500 28.83 18.54 0.81
N VAL A 501 27.72 17.89 0.43
CA VAL A 501 26.51 18.60 -0.01
C VAL A 501 25.88 19.36 1.16
N SER A 502 25.87 18.78 2.35
CA SER A 502 25.39 19.43 3.57
C SER A 502 26.22 20.66 3.91
N TRP A 503 27.54 20.52 3.98
CA TRP A 503 28.47 21.63 4.24
C TRP A 503 28.31 22.77 3.22
N LEU A 504 28.21 22.42 1.93
CA LEU A 504 27.98 23.41 0.88
C LEU A 504 26.66 24.16 1.13
N PHE A 505 25.58 23.42 1.40
CA PHE A 505 24.27 24.00 1.66
C PHE A 505 24.25 24.87 2.93
N GLU A 506 24.86 24.40 4.01
CA GLU A 506 25.04 25.16 5.26
C GLU A 506 25.76 26.49 4.96
N THR A 507 26.90 26.42 4.30
CA THR A 507 27.76 27.60 4.05
C THR A 507 27.14 28.60 3.07
N VAL A 508 26.56 28.13 1.96
CA VAL A 508 26.16 29.02 0.84
C VAL A 508 24.68 29.42 0.87
N TYR A 509 23.88 28.80 1.74
CA TYR A 509 22.44 29.05 1.80
C TYR A 509 21.95 29.32 3.21
N LEU A 510 22.30 28.45 4.17
CA LEU A 510 21.78 28.51 5.54
C LEU A 510 22.39 29.68 6.32
N ASP A 511 23.71 29.75 6.39
CA ASP A 511 24.44 30.73 7.19
C ASP A 511 24.22 32.16 6.67
N LEU A 512 23.93 32.32 5.38
CA LEU A 512 23.57 33.62 4.79
C LEU A 512 22.19 34.13 5.23
N GLN A 513 21.28 33.23 5.63
CA GLN A 513 19.96 33.60 6.14
C GLN A 513 19.95 33.74 7.66
N PHE A 514 20.65 32.84 8.35
CA PHE A 514 20.66 32.74 9.79
C PHE A 514 21.94 32.04 10.27
N ASP A 515 22.90 32.81 10.80
CA ASP A 515 24.16 32.27 11.34
C ASP A 515 23.89 31.51 12.65
N GLN A 516 23.88 30.19 12.57
CA GLN A 516 23.50 29.33 13.69
C GLN A 516 24.55 29.29 14.80
N LYS A 517 25.81 29.61 14.49
CA LYS A 517 26.90 29.68 15.47
C LYS A 517 26.72 30.92 16.33
N LEU A 518 26.41 32.05 15.69
CA LEU A 518 26.18 33.33 16.39
C LEU A 518 25.10 33.20 17.46
N TYR A 519 24.03 32.45 17.18
CA TYR A 519 22.91 32.28 18.10
C TYR A 519 23.00 31.05 19.01
N ALA A 520 24.13 30.34 19.04
CA ALA A 520 24.34 29.13 19.86
C ALA A 520 23.25 28.05 19.66
N VAL A 521 22.76 27.91 18.42
CA VAL A 521 21.74 26.92 18.02
C VAL A 521 22.27 25.86 17.05
N GLN A 522 23.52 26.00 16.61
CA GLN A 522 24.15 25.05 15.70
C GLN A 522 24.19 23.65 16.34
N PRO A 523 23.66 22.61 15.65
CA PRO A 523 23.73 21.25 16.15
C PRO A 523 25.03 20.53 15.75
N ASP A 524 25.32 19.41 16.43
CA ASP A 524 26.47 18.52 16.13
C ASP A 524 26.25 17.58 14.92
N HIS A 525 25.25 17.83 14.08
CA HIS A 525 24.95 17.04 12.89
C HIS A 525 24.71 17.93 11.69
N HIS A 526 24.91 17.40 10.49
CA HIS A 526 24.68 18.11 9.24
C HIS A 526 23.20 18.28 8.88
N ILE A 527 22.86 19.32 8.10
CA ILE A 527 21.48 19.72 7.77
C ILE A 527 20.63 18.64 7.10
N PHE A 528 21.21 17.73 6.32
CA PHE A 528 20.47 16.64 5.68
C PHE A 528 20.40 15.35 6.52
N SER A 529 20.92 15.39 7.76
CA SER A 529 20.95 14.27 8.71
C SER A 529 19.82 14.32 9.73
N LYS A 530 19.04 15.39 9.75
CA LYS A 530 17.82 15.58 10.56
C LYS A 530 16.96 16.63 9.87
N ASP A 531 15.64 16.62 10.11
CA ASP A 531 14.77 17.63 9.53
C ASP A 531 15.16 19.02 10.05
N PRO A 532 15.42 20.00 9.16
CA PRO A 532 15.59 21.38 9.58
C PRO A 532 14.26 21.92 10.11
N ILE A 533 14.36 22.88 11.01
CA ILE A 533 13.22 23.51 11.67
C ILE A 533 12.86 24.78 10.92
N LEU A 534 11.57 24.97 10.61
CA LEU A 534 11.13 26.14 9.87
C LEU A 534 10.58 27.20 10.82
N ASN A 535 11.18 28.38 10.82
CA ASN A 535 10.61 29.54 11.50
C ASN A 535 11.19 30.85 10.94
N ASP A 536 10.32 31.78 10.54
CA ASP A 536 10.72 33.03 9.86
C ASP A 536 11.07 34.18 10.82
N HIS A 537 10.89 33.99 12.13
CA HIS A 537 10.92 35.08 13.11
C HIS A 537 11.88 34.86 14.27
N ILE A 538 12.34 33.64 14.51
CA ILE A 538 13.19 33.33 15.66
C ILE A 538 14.47 34.18 15.68
N ALA A 539 15.07 34.43 14.51
CA ALA A 539 16.27 35.24 14.38
C ALA A 539 16.09 36.66 14.93
N SER A 540 14.99 37.34 14.57
CA SER A 540 14.74 38.70 15.05
C SER A 540 14.41 38.73 16.53
N LYS A 541 13.75 37.69 17.07
CA LYS A 541 13.44 37.54 18.50
C LYS A 541 14.67 37.28 19.36
N LEU A 542 15.64 36.52 18.84
CA LEU A 542 16.93 36.31 19.48
C LEU A 542 17.75 37.59 19.48
N MET A 543 17.82 38.29 18.34
CA MET A 543 18.54 39.57 18.22
C MET A 543 17.98 40.67 19.12
N SER A 544 16.65 40.73 19.30
CA SER A 544 16.03 41.72 20.19
C SER A 544 16.11 41.34 21.67
N GLY A 545 16.62 40.15 22.01
CA GLY A 545 16.63 39.61 23.38
C GLY A 545 15.26 39.18 23.91
N SER A 546 14.20 39.27 23.10
CA SER A 546 12.85 38.86 23.50
C SER A 546 12.75 37.35 23.74
N VAL A 547 13.63 36.57 23.08
CA VAL A 547 13.89 35.16 23.37
C VAL A 547 15.38 35.03 23.70
N ILE A 548 15.71 34.34 24.79
CA ILE A 548 17.10 34.06 25.19
C ILE A 548 17.34 32.56 25.11
N MET A 549 18.40 32.15 24.42
CA MET A 549 18.81 30.75 24.39
C MET A 549 19.37 30.31 25.73
N LYS A 550 19.01 29.09 26.14
CA LYS A 550 19.52 28.42 27.34
C LYS A 550 19.87 26.95 27.01
N PRO A 551 20.84 26.35 27.73
CA PRO A 551 21.12 24.92 27.60
C PRO A 551 19.98 24.09 28.21
N ASP A 552 20.15 22.78 28.33
CA ASP A 552 19.15 21.89 28.91
C ASP A 552 18.87 22.23 30.39
N ILE A 553 17.71 21.82 30.87
CA ILE A 553 17.34 21.99 32.29
C ILE A 553 18.04 20.91 33.11
N LYS A 554 18.81 21.34 34.11
CA LYS A 554 19.43 20.45 35.09
C LYS A 554 18.43 19.97 36.14
N CYS A 555 17.72 20.93 36.74
CA CYS A 555 16.64 20.64 37.69
C CYS A 555 15.66 21.82 37.80
N PHE A 556 14.47 21.51 38.28
CA PHE A 556 13.47 22.48 38.69
C PHE A 556 13.70 22.89 40.15
N THR A 557 13.15 24.04 40.49
CA THR A 557 13.05 24.60 41.85
C THR A 557 11.62 25.09 42.06
N GLU A 558 11.25 25.55 43.25
CA GLU A 558 9.89 26.05 43.51
C GLU A 558 9.47 27.20 42.58
N ASP A 559 10.38 28.12 42.24
CA ASP A 559 10.08 29.38 41.54
C ASP A 559 10.73 29.49 40.15
N GLY A 560 11.33 28.42 39.62
CA GLY A 560 12.07 28.46 38.37
C GLY A 560 12.86 27.18 38.07
N VAL A 561 13.90 27.31 37.26
CA VAL A 561 14.79 26.18 36.91
C VAL A 561 16.27 26.59 36.99
N ILE A 562 17.13 25.59 37.15
CA ILE A 562 18.58 25.72 36.97
C ILE A 562 18.93 25.03 35.65
N PHE A 563 19.59 25.75 34.76
CA PHE A 563 20.09 25.19 33.50
C PHE A 563 21.46 24.54 33.68
N GLU A 564 21.83 23.64 32.78
CA GLU A 564 23.16 23.03 32.78
C GLU A 564 24.27 24.08 32.68
N GLY A 565 25.26 23.99 33.57
CA GLY A 565 26.36 24.96 33.68
C GLY A 565 26.02 26.24 34.47
N ASP A 566 24.74 26.52 34.73
CA ASP A 566 24.32 27.65 35.58
C ASP A 566 24.32 27.23 37.07
N SER A 567 24.62 28.18 37.96
CA SER A 567 24.47 28.03 39.42
C SER A 567 23.30 28.82 40.00
N GLU A 568 22.82 29.82 39.26
CA GLU A 568 21.70 30.67 39.66
C GLU A 568 20.36 30.14 39.15
N ILE A 569 19.31 30.40 39.92
CA ILE A 569 17.94 30.05 39.55
C ILE A 569 17.45 31.05 38.51
N THR A 570 17.07 30.55 37.33
CA THR A 570 16.30 31.34 36.37
C THR A 570 14.83 31.26 36.76
N GLN A 571 14.29 32.36 37.28
CA GLN A 571 12.88 32.46 37.67
C GLN A 571 11.96 32.23 36.47
N ALA A 572 10.92 31.42 36.64
CA ALA A 572 9.95 31.13 35.60
C ALA A 572 8.56 30.92 36.20
N ASP A 573 7.54 31.44 35.53
CA ASP A 573 6.15 31.26 35.95
C ASP A 573 5.46 30.15 35.14
N VAL A 574 6.01 29.83 33.95
CA VAL A 574 5.47 28.85 33.02
C VAL A 574 6.59 28.07 32.31
N VAL A 575 6.42 26.77 32.16
CA VAL A 575 7.25 25.91 31.31
C VAL A 575 6.39 25.22 30.23
N ILE A 576 6.73 25.45 28.97
CA ILE A 576 6.08 24.88 27.79
C ILE A 576 6.97 23.78 27.21
N MET A 577 6.58 22.54 27.38
CA MET A 577 7.25 21.35 26.84
C MET A 577 6.91 21.20 25.35
N SER A 578 7.89 21.42 24.48
CA SER A 578 7.82 21.20 23.03
C SER A 578 8.62 19.95 22.63
N THR A 579 8.41 18.89 23.40
CA THR A 579 9.22 17.68 23.49
C THR A 579 8.74 16.55 22.58
N GLY A 580 7.73 16.82 21.75
CA GLY A 580 7.26 15.93 20.70
C GLY A 580 6.12 15.01 21.15
N TYR A 581 5.95 13.92 20.41
CA TYR A 581 4.80 13.02 20.53
C TYR A 581 5.24 11.57 20.49
N THR A 582 4.48 10.70 21.17
CA THR A 582 4.63 9.25 21.12
C THR A 582 3.58 8.61 20.21
N TRP A 583 3.82 7.37 19.78
CA TRP A 583 2.95 6.66 18.85
C TRP A 583 2.39 5.39 19.48
N LYS A 584 1.07 5.33 19.58
CA LYS A 584 0.32 4.15 20.05
C LYS A 584 -0.92 3.93 19.20
N PHE A 585 -1.24 2.67 18.96
CA PHE A 585 -2.48 2.24 18.32
C PHE A 585 -3.29 1.43 19.35
N PRO A 586 -3.88 2.07 20.37
CA PRO A 586 -4.47 1.35 21.51
C PRO A 586 -5.67 0.47 21.13
N PHE A 587 -6.25 0.70 19.96
CA PHE A 587 -7.34 -0.11 19.42
C PHE A 587 -6.84 -1.38 18.71
N LEU A 588 -5.57 -1.45 18.30
CA LEU A 588 -4.97 -2.64 17.69
C LEU A 588 -4.42 -3.60 18.74
N GLU A 589 -4.35 -4.88 18.41
CA GLU A 589 -3.61 -5.88 19.18
C GLU A 589 -2.09 -5.70 19.00
N ASP A 590 -1.30 -6.06 20.01
CA ASP A 590 0.14 -5.83 20.03
C ASP A 590 0.91 -6.58 18.90
N ASP A 591 0.33 -7.66 18.37
CA ASP A 591 0.91 -8.48 17.29
C ASP A 591 0.64 -7.90 15.88
N VAL A 592 -0.29 -6.95 15.74
CA VAL A 592 -0.68 -6.36 14.45
C VAL A 592 0.37 -5.37 13.95
N VAL A 593 0.88 -4.51 14.82
CA VAL A 593 1.98 -3.58 14.49
C VAL A 593 3.16 -3.88 15.40
N GLN A 594 3.99 -4.83 14.97
CA GLN A 594 5.14 -5.27 15.75
C GLN A 594 6.17 -4.15 15.92
N LYS A 595 6.57 -3.96 17.17
CA LYS A 595 7.69 -3.11 17.57
C LYS A 595 8.86 -4.00 17.94
N GLU A 596 9.98 -3.88 17.24
CA GLU A 596 11.20 -4.61 17.54
C GLU A 596 12.35 -3.62 17.80
N ASN A 597 12.95 -3.67 19.00
CA ASN A 597 14.02 -2.75 19.41
C ASN A 597 13.67 -1.26 19.20
N GLY A 598 12.42 -0.87 19.52
CA GLY A 598 11.92 0.51 19.33
C GLY A 598 11.60 0.90 17.88
N LYS A 599 11.61 -0.06 16.94
CA LYS A 599 11.34 0.16 15.51
C LYS A 599 9.99 -0.41 15.11
N ILE A 600 9.26 0.29 14.26
CA ILE A 600 8.00 -0.21 13.69
C ILE A 600 8.31 -0.82 12.32
N ASN A 601 7.99 -2.10 12.15
CA ASN A 601 8.22 -2.84 10.92
C ASN A 601 6.99 -2.77 10.01
N LEU A 602 6.96 -1.78 9.11
CA LEU A 602 5.91 -1.64 8.10
C LEU A 602 6.53 -1.62 6.70
N TYR A 603 6.08 -2.51 5.82
CA TYR A 603 6.44 -2.51 4.42
C TYR A 603 5.95 -1.21 3.79
N LYS A 604 6.88 -0.49 3.15
CA LYS A 604 6.66 0.86 2.63
C LYS A 604 6.01 1.82 3.64
N CYS A 605 6.24 1.66 4.95
CA CYS A 605 5.59 2.46 6.01
C CYS A 605 4.04 2.36 6.02
N MET A 606 3.48 1.26 5.49
CA MET A 606 2.02 1.06 5.37
C MET A 606 1.54 -0.29 5.89
N LEU A 607 2.14 -1.38 5.43
CA LEU A 607 1.62 -2.73 5.58
C LEU A 607 2.39 -3.52 6.63
N PRO A 608 1.74 -4.17 7.60
CA PRO A 608 2.40 -5.11 8.49
C PRO A 608 2.71 -6.42 7.74
N PRO A 609 3.98 -6.74 7.42
CA PRO A 609 4.34 -7.86 6.54
C PRO A 609 4.11 -9.24 7.15
N GLN A 610 3.88 -9.31 8.47
CA GLN A 610 3.61 -10.57 9.16
C GLN A 610 2.19 -11.09 8.95
N LEU A 611 1.25 -10.22 8.58
CA LEU A 611 -0.14 -10.61 8.36
C LEU A 611 -0.28 -11.41 7.05
N PRO A 612 -1.08 -12.48 7.03
CA PRO A 612 -1.32 -13.29 5.83
C PRO A 612 -2.14 -12.53 4.76
N HIS A 613 -2.97 -11.57 5.21
CA HIS A 613 -3.88 -10.82 4.36
C HIS A 613 -3.53 -9.33 4.33
N ALA A 614 -3.54 -8.74 3.13
CA ALA A 614 -3.32 -7.31 2.91
C ALA A 614 -4.57 -6.46 3.19
N SER A 615 -5.29 -6.75 4.27
CA SER A 615 -6.58 -6.16 4.62
C SER A 615 -6.50 -5.09 5.71
N LEU A 616 -5.36 -4.91 6.37
CA LEU A 616 -5.12 -3.79 7.29
C LEU A 616 -3.92 -2.96 6.81
N ILE A 617 -4.14 -1.65 6.61
CA ILE A 617 -3.14 -0.76 6.02
C ILE A 617 -3.07 0.53 6.84
N VAL A 618 -1.88 0.92 7.28
CA VAL A 618 -1.64 2.17 8.00
C VAL A 618 -1.31 3.27 6.99
N LEU A 619 -2.03 4.39 7.04
CA LEU A 619 -1.92 5.49 6.06
C LEU A 619 -1.56 6.80 6.76
N GLY A 620 -0.67 7.58 6.14
CA GLY A 620 -0.17 8.83 6.72
C GLY A 620 0.77 8.65 7.92
N PHE A 621 1.19 7.42 8.21
CA PHE A 621 2.17 7.09 9.26
C PHE A 621 3.59 7.02 8.67
N VAL A 622 4.06 8.15 8.14
CA VAL A 622 5.33 8.28 7.43
C VAL A 622 5.93 9.64 7.72
N LEU A 623 7.26 9.73 7.79
CA LEU A 623 7.99 10.96 8.05
C LEU A 623 8.86 11.33 6.83
N PRO A 624 8.29 12.00 5.82
CA PRO A 624 9.03 12.38 4.63
C PRO A 624 9.91 13.61 4.87
N PHE A 625 11.10 13.62 4.27
CA PHE A 625 11.90 14.84 4.09
C PHE A 625 11.27 15.69 2.95
N GLY A 626 10.12 16.32 3.24
CA GLY A 626 9.28 17.04 2.29
C GLY A 626 7.81 17.08 2.71
N PRO A 627 6.89 17.48 1.82
CA PRO A 627 5.47 17.58 2.15
C PRO A 627 4.82 16.21 2.39
N GLY A 628 3.99 16.12 3.43
CA GLY A 628 3.31 14.87 3.81
C GLY A 628 2.05 14.54 3.01
N PHE A 629 1.32 15.53 2.50
CA PHE A 629 0.03 15.27 1.84
C PHE A 629 0.14 14.50 0.52
N PRO A 630 1.06 14.84 -0.41
CA PRO A 630 1.23 14.05 -1.63
C PRO A 630 1.66 12.61 -1.35
N VAL A 631 2.51 12.43 -0.34
CA VAL A 631 2.95 11.11 0.12
C VAL A 631 1.75 10.30 0.61
N GLY A 632 0.96 10.89 1.52
CA GLY A 632 -0.25 10.26 2.04
C GLY A 632 -1.28 9.94 0.95
N GLU A 633 -1.45 10.82 -0.04
CA GLU A 633 -2.33 10.55 -1.19
C GLU A 633 -1.86 9.34 -2.00
N LEU A 634 -0.58 9.25 -2.33
CA LEU A 634 -0.05 8.10 -3.06
C LEU A 634 -0.21 6.80 -2.27
N GLN A 635 0.00 6.83 -0.94
CA GLN A 635 -0.30 5.70 -0.07
C GLN A 635 -1.78 5.30 -0.17
N CYS A 636 -2.71 6.26 -0.12
CA CYS A 636 -4.15 5.99 -0.23
C CYS A 636 -4.53 5.40 -1.60
N ARG A 637 -3.97 5.93 -2.69
CA ARG A 637 -4.21 5.42 -4.06
C ARG A 637 -3.73 3.98 -4.21
N TRP A 638 -2.52 3.68 -3.73
CA TRP A 638 -1.99 2.33 -3.80
C TRP A 638 -2.76 1.36 -2.89
N ALA A 639 -3.14 1.79 -1.69
CA ALA A 639 -3.98 1.02 -0.78
C ALA A 639 -5.33 0.62 -1.42
N ALA A 640 -5.98 1.54 -2.14
CA ALA A 640 -7.19 1.22 -2.89
C ALA A 640 -6.96 0.16 -3.98
N GLN A 641 -5.84 0.21 -4.72
CA GLN A 641 -5.49 -0.82 -5.72
C GLN A 641 -5.19 -2.20 -5.08
N ILE A 642 -4.58 -2.21 -3.89
CA ILE A 642 -4.33 -3.44 -3.13
C ILE A 642 -5.68 -4.06 -2.70
N LEU A 643 -6.55 -3.26 -2.09
CA LEU A 643 -7.85 -3.73 -1.62
C LEU A 643 -8.77 -4.17 -2.77
N SER A 644 -8.67 -3.56 -3.94
CA SER A 644 -9.41 -3.99 -5.15
C SER A 644 -8.84 -5.27 -5.77
N GLY A 645 -7.65 -5.72 -5.34
CA GLY A 645 -6.96 -6.88 -5.88
C GLY A 645 -6.23 -6.63 -7.20
N LYS A 646 -6.19 -5.38 -7.69
CA LYS A 646 -5.48 -5.00 -8.93
C LYS A 646 -3.96 -4.93 -8.72
N CYS A 647 -3.50 -4.60 -7.52
CA CYS A 647 -2.08 -4.65 -7.14
C CYS A 647 -1.82 -5.84 -6.21
N LYS A 648 -0.91 -6.73 -6.61
CA LYS A 648 -0.41 -7.82 -5.76
C LYS A 648 0.81 -7.34 -4.97
N LEU A 649 0.90 -7.77 -3.72
CA LEU A 649 2.08 -7.54 -2.90
C LEU A 649 3.18 -8.56 -3.25
N PRO A 650 4.46 -8.20 -3.06
CA PRO A 650 5.56 -9.15 -3.17
C PRO A 650 5.53 -10.15 -2.00
N SER A 651 6.46 -11.12 -2.02
CA SER A 651 6.60 -12.10 -0.95
C SER A 651 6.94 -11.44 0.40
N LYS A 652 6.64 -12.15 1.49
CA LYS A 652 6.96 -11.71 2.86
C LYS A 652 8.45 -11.39 3.03
N GLU A 653 9.33 -12.20 2.46
CA GLU A 653 10.78 -11.99 2.53
C GLU A 653 11.21 -10.71 1.80
N GLU A 654 10.68 -10.44 0.62
CA GLU A 654 10.95 -9.21 -0.13
C GLU A 654 10.47 -7.96 0.65
N MET A 655 9.31 -8.06 1.30
CA MET A 655 8.80 -6.97 2.16
C MET A 655 9.74 -6.68 3.34
N TYR A 656 10.24 -7.71 4.04
CA TYR A 656 11.21 -7.51 5.12
C TYR A 656 12.57 -7.01 4.62
N ASN A 657 13.02 -7.46 3.44
CA ASN A 657 14.25 -6.97 2.83
C ASN A 657 14.16 -5.47 2.47
N ASP A 658 13.00 -5.00 1.97
CA ASP A 658 12.75 -3.57 1.75
C ASP A 658 12.84 -2.76 3.06
N ILE A 659 12.21 -3.25 4.13
CA ILE A 659 12.24 -2.61 5.45
C ILE A 659 13.69 -2.50 5.95
N ARG A 660 14.44 -3.60 5.89
CA ARG A 660 15.86 -3.65 6.32
C ARG A 660 16.71 -2.68 5.52
N LYS A 661 16.62 -2.70 4.19
CA LYS A 661 17.39 -1.83 3.30
C LYS A 661 17.08 -0.35 3.53
N ARG A 662 15.80 0.01 3.67
CA ARG A 662 15.38 1.37 4.02
C ARG A 662 16.00 1.81 5.34
N PHE A 663 15.90 0.96 6.37
CA PHE A 663 16.44 1.26 7.69
C PHE A 663 17.97 1.47 7.63
N GLU A 664 18.72 0.56 7.01
CA GLU A 664 20.17 0.67 6.85
C GLU A 664 20.59 1.93 6.08
N THR A 665 19.88 2.29 5.02
CA THR A 665 20.12 3.54 4.28
C THR A 665 19.86 4.76 5.17
N ASN A 666 18.78 4.72 5.95
CA ASN A 666 18.47 5.80 6.88
C ASN A 666 19.51 5.93 7.99
N LEU A 667 20.10 4.84 8.49
CA LEU A 667 21.17 4.91 9.50
C LEU A 667 22.45 5.58 9.00
N LYS A 668 22.76 5.44 7.71
CA LYS A 668 23.95 6.07 7.10
C LYS A 668 23.80 7.58 6.95
N ARG A 669 22.56 8.08 6.86
CA ARG A 669 22.26 9.49 6.58
C ARG A 669 21.72 10.24 7.79
N TYR A 670 20.82 9.63 8.55
CA TYR A 670 20.08 10.31 9.62
C TYR A 670 20.60 9.97 11.00
N THR A 671 20.50 10.94 11.91
CA THR A 671 20.73 10.74 13.34
C THR A 671 19.83 9.63 13.91
N HIS A 672 20.40 8.76 14.74
CA HIS A 672 19.68 7.62 15.32
C HIS A 672 18.54 8.09 16.25
N ASN A 673 17.31 7.67 15.93
CA ASN A 673 16.14 7.82 16.80
C ASN A 673 15.07 6.77 16.44
N GLU A 674 14.03 6.64 17.28
CA GLU A 674 12.91 5.71 17.05
C GLU A 674 12.21 5.95 15.70
N LYS A 675 12.25 7.20 15.22
CA LYS A 675 11.58 7.61 13.98
C LYS A 675 12.34 7.21 12.70
N THR A 676 13.59 6.77 12.82
CA THR A 676 14.43 6.38 11.67
C THR A 676 13.79 5.27 10.83
N SER A 677 12.94 4.43 11.42
CA SER A 677 12.22 3.33 10.73
C SER A 677 11.17 3.79 9.70
N ILE A 678 10.55 4.95 9.94
CA ILE A 678 9.47 5.50 9.10
C ILE A 678 9.89 6.74 8.28
N ARG A 679 11.19 7.07 8.30
CA ARG A 679 11.75 8.18 7.52
C ARG A 679 11.88 7.80 6.05
N VAL A 680 11.51 8.73 5.18
CA VAL A 680 11.60 8.53 3.73
C VAL A 680 12.04 9.80 3.01
N ASP A 681 12.72 9.63 1.88
CA ASP A 681 13.05 10.73 0.98
C ASP A 681 11.84 11.03 0.08
N TYR A 682 11.36 12.28 0.10
CA TYR A 682 10.06 12.65 -0.49
C TYR A 682 9.91 12.19 -1.95
N ILE A 683 10.84 12.58 -2.83
CA ILE A 683 10.71 12.30 -4.27
C ILE A 683 10.86 10.80 -4.54
N ARG A 684 11.85 10.15 -3.92
CA ARG A 684 12.12 8.72 -4.14
C ARG A 684 10.96 7.87 -3.67
N TYR A 685 10.39 8.19 -2.51
CA TYR A 685 9.27 7.45 -1.97
C TYR A 685 8.00 7.66 -2.80
N CYS A 686 7.70 8.89 -3.23
CA CYS A 686 6.58 9.14 -4.14
C CYS A 686 6.73 8.35 -5.45
N ASP A 687 7.92 8.35 -6.06
CA ASP A 687 8.22 7.56 -7.26
C ASP A 687 8.07 6.06 -7.03
N ASP A 688 8.56 5.55 -5.89
CA ASP A 688 8.47 4.14 -5.51
C ASP A 688 7.00 3.71 -5.35
N ILE A 689 6.19 4.42 -4.56
CA ILE A 689 4.77 4.12 -4.39
C ILE A 689 4.02 4.25 -5.72
N ALA A 690 4.25 5.32 -6.48
CA ALA A 690 3.60 5.52 -7.78
C ALA A 690 3.96 4.42 -8.79
N SER A 691 5.16 3.82 -8.69
CA SER A 691 5.56 2.71 -9.55
C SER A 691 4.78 1.42 -9.27
N GLN A 692 4.33 1.20 -8.02
CA GLN A 692 3.61 -0.01 -7.62
C GLN A 692 2.26 -0.20 -8.35
N PHE A 693 1.72 0.88 -8.91
CA PHE A 693 0.46 0.87 -9.64
C PHE A 693 0.51 1.66 -10.97
N GLY A 694 1.71 1.87 -11.52
CA GLY A 694 1.89 2.44 -12.86
C GLY A 694 1.62 3.94 -13.03
N ALA A 695 1.52 4.69 -11.92
CA ALA A 695 1.29 6.15 -11.94
C ALA A 695 2.58 6.98 -12.02
N LYS A 696 3.76 6.36 -11.86
CA LYS A 696 5.05 7.04 -12.05
C LYS A 696 5.21 7.46 -13.53
N PRO A 697 5.50 8.74 -13.83
CA PRO A 697 5.70 9.19 -15.21
C PRO A 697 6.81 8.45 -15.93
N ASP A 698 6.54 7.99 -17.15
CA ASP A 698 7.56 7.47 -18.05
C ASP A 698 8.33 8.63 -18.69
N LEU A 699 9.49 8.94 -18.09
CA LEU A 699 10.35 10.03 -18.52
C LEU A 699 10.93 9.80 -19.93
N TRP A 700 11.15 8.55 -20.33
CA TRP A 700 11.67 8.23 -21.66
C TRP A 700 10.63 8.49 -22.73
N LYS A 701 9.39 8.05 -22.51
CA LYS A 701 8.27 8.38 -23.38
C LYS A 701 8.09 9.89 -23.49
N LEU A 702 8.08 10.60 -22.36
CA LEU A 702 7.90 12.05 -22.32
C LEU A 702 8.99 12.82 -23.06
N PHE A 703 10.24 12.34 -23.03
CA PHE A 703 11.33 12.97 -23.78
C PHE A 703 11.03 13.06 -25.28
N PHE A 704 10.45 12.00 -25.86
CA PHE A 704 10.12 11.94 -27.28
C PHE A 704 8.73 12.52 -27.61
N THR A 705 7.77 12.50 -26.68
CA THR A 705 6.39 12.95 -26.96
C THR A 705 6.08 14.38 -26.51
N ASP A 706 6.66 14.83 -25.38
CA ASP A 706 6.45 16.18 -24.83
C ASP A 706 7.70 16.67 -24.09
N ILE A 707 8.69 17.13 -24.86
CA ILE A 707 9.97 17.59 -24.33
C ILE A 707 9.83 18.78 -23.36
N LYS A 708 8.77 19.59 -23.49
CA LYS A 708 8.51 20.71 -22.58
C LYS A 708 8.09 20.20 -21.21
N LEU A 709 7.15 19.25 -21.17
CA LEU A 709 6.73 18.61 -19.93
C LEU A 709 7.88 17.80 -19.31
N PHE A 710 8.63 17.05 -20.11
CA PHE A 710 9.84 16.35 -19.65
C PHE A 710 10.81 17.31 -18.93
N SER A 711 11.13 18.44 -19.57
CA SER A 711 12.02 19.45 -19.00
C SER A 711 11.48 20.01 -17.68
N ARG A 712 10.17 20.27 -17.59
CA ARG A 712 9.52 20.75 -16.35
C ARG A 712 9.57 19.72 -15.22
N ILE A 713 9.37 18.44 -15.49
CA ILE A 713 9.44 17.38 -14.47
C ILE A 713 10.88 17.21 -13.96
N ILE A 714 11.88 17.22 -14.85
CA ILE A 714 13.28 16.99 -14.44
C ILE A 714 13.89 18.21 -13.72
N PHE A 715 13.68 19.40 -14.27
CA PHE A 715 14.38 20.62 -13.83
C PHE A 715 13.51 21.55 -13.00
N GLY A 716 12.18 21.38 -13.02
CA GLY A 716 11.23 22.13 -12.21
C GLY A 716 11.10 21.57 -10.79
N PRO A 717 10.19 22.16 -9.99
CA PRO A 717 9.78 21.59 -8.70
C PRO A 717 9.09 20.24 -8.88
N SER A 718 9.28 19.34 -7.92
CA SER A 718 8.63 18.03 -7.87
C SER A 718 7.18 18.15 -7.38
N LEU A 719 6.25 18.30 -8.33
CA LEU A 719 4.83 18.52 -8.07
C LEU A 719 4.06 17.19 -7.99
N SER A 720 3.10 17.10 -7.08
CA SER A 720 2.24 15.91 -6.94
C SER A 720 1.44 15.60 -8.21
N TYR A 721 1.08 16.63 -8.99
CA TYR A 721 0.33 16.53 -10.24
C TYR A 721 0.95 15.55 -11.25
N GLN A 722 2.28 15.37 -11.24
CA GLN A 722 2.96 14.46 -12.16
C GLN A 722 2.48 13.01 -12.01
N TYR A 723 2.07 12.60 -10.82
CA TYR A 723 1.55 11.26 -10.55
C TYR A 723 0.11 11.04 -11.01
N ARG A 724 -0.49 12.01 -11.72
CA ARG A 724 -1.78 11.89 -12.41
C ARG A 724 -1.66 12.03 -13.93
N LEU A 725 -0.44 12.09 -14.48
CA LEU A 725 -0.21 12.11 -15.93
C LEU A 725 -0.53 10.76 -16.60
N GLN A 726 -0.38 9.66 -15.86
CA GLN A 726 -0.62 8.31 -16.34
C GLN A 726 -1.05 7.38 -15.20
N GLY A 727 -1.34 6.13 -15.53
CA GLY A 727 -1.80 5.12 -14.58
C GLY A 727 -3.27 5.28 -14.20
N PRO A 728 -3.75 4.50 -13.22
CA PRO A 728 -5.11 4.55 -12.74
C PRO A 728 -5.51 5.95 -12.25
N HIS A 729 -6.72 6.38 -12.63
CA HIS A 729 -7.30 7.66 -12.23
C HIS A 729 -6.43 8.86 -12.62
N SER A 730 -5.90 8.86 -13.85
CA SER A 730 -5.21 10.01 -14.43
C SER A 730 -6.12 11.24 -14.49
N TRP A 731 -5.52 12.42 -14.51
CA TRP A 731 -6.25 13.69 -14.50
C TRP A 731 -5.85 14.54 -15.71
N GLU A 732 -6.82 14.90 -16.54
CA GLU A 732 -6.61 15.68 -17.77
C GLU A 732 -5.93 17.03 -17.50
N GLY A 733 -6.24 17.67 -16.37
CA GLY A 733 -5.64 18.94 -15.97
C GLY A 733 -4.20 18.84 -15.41
N ALA A 734 -3.64 17.63 -15.24
CA ALA A 734 -2.35 17.42 -14.59
C ALA A 734 -1.20 18.13 -15.35
N ARG A 735 -1.18 18.00 -16.68
CA ARG A 735 -0.18 18.67 -17.52
C ARG A 735 -0.26 20.19 -17.35
N GLU A 736 -1.46 20.75 -17.47
CA GLU A 736 -1.66 22.20 -17.38
C GLU A 736 -1.28 22.73 -16.00
N ALA A 737 -1.64 22.00 -14.93
CA ALA A 737 -1.25 22.34 -13.56
C ALA A 737 0.28 22.40 -13.38
N ILE A 738 1.03 21.47 -13.98
CA ILE A 738 2.50 21.50 -13.95
C ILE A 738 3.04 22.73 -14.69
N MET A 739 2.50 23.02 -15.87
CA MET A 739 2.98 24.11 -16.72
C MET A 739 2.73 25.50 -16.13
N THR A 740 1.62 25.68 -15.41
CA THR A 740 1.17 26.96 -14.84
C THR A 740 1.47 27.13 -13.35
N CYS A 741 2.22 26.19 -12.74
CA CYS A 741 2.58 26.22 -11.32
C CYS A 741 3.22 27.54 -10.88
N GLU A 742 4.20 28.03 -11.65
CA GLU A 742 4.90 29.28 -11.35
C GLU A 742 3.97 30.49 -11.30
N GLU A 743 2.98 30.55 -12.19
CA GLU A 743 1.98 31.62 -12.19
C GLU A 743 1.15 31.61 -10.91
N ARG A 744 0.73 30.42 -10.45
CA ARG A 744 -0.03 30.27 -9.20
C ARG A 744 0.80 30.58 -7.96
N VAL A 745 2.10 30.27 -7.97
CA VAL A 745 3.02 30.64 -6.88
C VAL A 745 3.21 32.14 -6.81
N LEU A 746 3.33 32.83 -7.94
CA LEU A 746 3.55 34.28 -7.99
C LEU A 746 2.27 35.08 -7.72
N TRP A 747 1.11 34.55 -8.10
CA TRP A 747 -0.18 35.26 -8.03
C TRP A 747 -0.50 35.93 -6.68
N PRO A 748 -0.44 35.25 -5.52
CA PRO A 748 -0.79 35.90 -4.25
C PRO A 748 0.15 37.05 -3.87
N VAL A 749 1.36 37.08 -4.45
CA VAL A 749 2.39 38.10 -4.18
C VAL A 749 2.31 39.27 -5.17
N THR A 750 2.13 39.01 -6.47
CA THR A 750 2.22 40.04 -7.53
C THR A 750 0.87 40.48 -8.10
N LYS A 751 -0.22 39.76 -7.80
CA LYS A 751 -1.63 40.06 -8.12
C LYS A 751 -2.03 40.31 -9.59
N ARG A 752 -1.11 40.53 -10.55
CA ARG A 752 -1.41 40.70 -12.00
C ARG A 752 -0.22 40.70 -12.97
N ASP A 753 1.03 40.85 -12.52
CA ASP A 753 2.17 41.10 -13.43
C ASP A 753 3.33 40.11 -13.28
N SER A 754 3.08 38.81 -13.54
CA SER A 754 4.11 37.77 -13.54
C SER A 754 5.15 37.95 -14.65
N LYS A 755 4.81 38.67 -15.73
CA LYS A 755 5.70 38.92 -16.88
C LYS A 755 6.84 39.88 -16.57
N ALA A 756 6.70 40.74 -15.56
CA ALA A 756 7.74 41.71 -15.16
C ALA A 756 8.96 41.06 -14.46
N MET A 757 8.86 39.78 -14.05
CA MET A 757 9.94 39.05 -13.39
C MET A 757 10.77 38.16 -14.34
N SER A 758 10.93 38.55 -15.61
CA SER A 758 11.75 37.76 -16.54
C SER A 758 13.22 37.69 -16.09
N GLU A 759 13.75 36.47 -15.94
CA GLU A 759 15.16 36.27 -15.62
C GLU A 759 16.06 36.67 -16.79
N ASN A 760 17.21 37.26 -16.47
CA ASN A 760 18.26 37.57 -17.44
C ASN A 760 18.63 36.32 -18.26
N LEU A 761 18.53 36.43 -19.59
CA LEU A 761 18.77 35.36 -20.57
C LEU A 761 20.13 34.66 -20.35
N PHE A 762 21.15 35.39 -19.89
CA PHE A 762 22.49 34.85 -19.61
C PHE A 762 22.50 33.88 -18.42
N LYS A 763 21.73 34.18 -17.36
CA LYS A 763 21.56 33.27 -16.20
C LYS A 763 20.77 32.02 -16.59
N VAL A 764 19.78 32.17 -17.45
CA VAL A 764 19.03 31.03 -18.03
C VAL A 764 19.98 30.15 -18.85
N LEU A 765 20.87 30.73 -19.66
CA LEU A 765 21.84 29.98 -20.47
C LEU A 765 22.88 29.26 -19.60
N PHE A 766 23.45 29.92 -18.58
CA PHE A 766 24.42 29.33 -17.67
C PHE A 766 23.83 28.17 -16.85
N ARG A 767 22.60 28.34 -16.36
CA ARG A 767 21.85 27.30 -15.65
C ARG A 767 21.55 26.12 -16.57
N LYS A 768 21.21 26.38 -17.84
CA LYS A 768 21.03 25.35 -18.88
C LYS A 768 22.33 24.61 -19.20
N ILE A 769 23.49 25.27 -19.17
CA ILE A 769 24.80 24.63 -19.37
C ILE A 769 25.11 23.68 -18.20
N ILE A 770 24.91 24.11 -16.96
CA ILE A 770 25.08 23.24 -15.78
C ILE A 770 24.09 22.06 -15.84
N GLN A 771 22.82 22.31 -16.17
CA GLN A 771 21.80 21.28 -16.36
C GLN A 771 22.16 20.29 -17.48
N PHE A 772 22.78 20.77 -18.56
CA PHE A 772 23.26 19.95 -19.68
C PHE A 772 24.42 19.03 -19.25
N PHE A 773 25.38 19.54 -18.48
CA PHE A 773 26.47 18.70 -17.93
C PHE A 773 25.95 17.57 -17.03
N PHE A 774 24.94 17.82 -16.19
CA PHE A 774 24.32 16.77 -15.37
C PHE A 774 23.41 15.83 -16.18
N PHE A 775 22.75 16.33 -17.23
CA PHE A 775 21.96 15.52 -18.17
C PHE A 775 22.85 14.50 -18.90
N CYS A 776 24.03 14.90 -19.38
CA CYS A 776 24.98 13.99 -20.04
C CYS A 776 25.42 12.84 -19.13
N LYS A 777 25.55 13.06 -17.81
CA LYS A 777 25.90 12.01 -16.85
C LYS A 777 24.75 11.02 -16.59
N ARG A 778 23.50 11.50 -16.65
CA ARG A 778 22.29 10.65 -16.55
C ARG A 778 22.04 9.86 -17.83
N PHE A 779 22.43 10.38 -19.00
CA PHE A 779 22.37 9.62 -20.25
C PHE A 779 23.25 8.35 -20.18
N VAL A 780 24.40 8.43 -19.49
CA VAL A 780 25.26 7.26 -19.22
C VAL A 780 24.62 6.27 -18.23
N TYR A 781 23.93 6.76 -17.19
CA TYR A 781 23.23 5.90 -16.22
C TYR A 781 21.93 5.27 -16.75
N LEU A 782 21.23 5.95 -17.67
CA LEU A 782 20.03 5.41 -18.32
C LEU A 782 20.37 4.36 -19.40
N LEU A 783 21.63 4.26 -19.83
CA LEU A 783 22.14 3.22 -20.72
C LEU A 783 22.51 1.92 -19.96
N GLU A 784 22.60 1.94 -18.63
CA GLU A 784 22.69 0.71 -17.82
C GLU A 784 21.29 0.11 -17.65
N ILE A 785 20.84 -0.60 -18.68
CA ILE A 785 19.74 -1.55 -18.61
C ILE A 785 20.25 -2.76 -17.81
N PRO A 786 19.65 -3.16 -16.67
CA PRO A 786 19.82 -4.52 -16.21
C PRO A 786 18.98 -5.40 -17.15
N CYS A 787 19.65 -6.12 -18.05
CA CYS A 787 19.06 -7.32 -18.62
C CYS A 787 18.81 -8.31 -17.47
N ARG A 788 17.57 -8.40 -17.00
CA ARG A 788 16.97 -9.61 -16.42
C ARG A 788 15.48 -9.64 -16.72
#